data_AF-A0A059LRR6-F1
#
_entry.id   AF-A0A059LRR6-F1
#
_cell.length_a   1.000
_cell.length_b   1.000
_cell.length_c   1.000
_cell.angle_alpha   90.00
_cell.angle_beta   90.00
_cell.angle_gamma   90.00
#
_symmetry.space_group_name_H-M   'P 1'
#
loop_
_entity.id
_entity.type
_entity.pdbx_description
1 polymer ?
#
loop_
_entity_poly.entity_id
_entity_poly.type
_entity_poly.pdbx_seq_one_letter_code
_entity_poly.pdbx_strand_id
1 'polypeptide(L)'
;MAAVSALLLLDSKGKPVLSRDYRGDIPLKTAERFIGRLNEAEESASVSPVLEDEGVSFVWISHSNLYLVAMARTNVNAAAVLVFLHALVAIFRQYFSELEEESLRDNFVIAYELLDEVMDHGYPQFTEGRILAEYIKTDAYRLAVQPRPPMAVTNAVSWRSEGIYYKKNEVFLDVVEAVNLLVNSNGAVVRSEVVGALKMRAYLSGMPECKLGLNDRVLFESQGRQGRGQKAVDLEDIKFHQCVRLALFERDRTISFVPPDGAFDLMTYRLSQNVKPLIWVECVAERHSRSRTEYLVKARSQFKERSSATSVEITLPIPPDAISPVARTSQGTATYAPEKEAIVWKIKNFPGNREFLLRCKFGLPSVQAEEEVHGRMPPIKVKFEVPYFTISGIQIRYLKVIERSGYQALPWVRYITTAGDYEIRNQATSWGRGVELGAIATGQKHDKTCNNGQEWAGATALAVAVGQPTEELRYYRSSSLHLWFLKYEFTDTILVFTPTELHVVAGSKKTDLFKQVESACTDEGITLVLHPKPKKEDGSAQMQEVIDVLKSQESLVLGTLPKEKPVGPTTEAWQRMVQEAGFNTVDVGEGLASAMAPKDEEESKNIKKAAFLVSSAVQSFAVPQIEGIIDEEKKVKHSKISGKIEEVLMDPSKLKIKLKSEVIDAAYPPIIQSGGKYDLRISAGSDDQPLSYDTIVCSVGARYASYCASVGRTYFVDPTANQQAVYAACLKAHAAAIAALVEGAPSTAAYEAAASALREAGQAELAEKLGRSVGSVIGLELRDQNLSLLAPGQRSFALRAGTALCVTLSLADLPVPDRQGEAAPARYAVLLADTVLVRAGGAAPECATALAKTDWNDVAYYLKNQEEEEE
;
A
#
# COMPACT_ATOMS: atom_id res chain seq x y z
N MET A 1 -13.44 -39.15 24.50
CA MET A 1 -12.74 -38.27 23.54
C MET A 1 -13.75 -37.77 22.53
N ALA A 2 -13.74 -36.50 22.17
CA ALA A 2 -14.61 -35.98 21.12
C ALA A 2 -14.25 -36.64 19.77
N ALA A 3 -15.25 -37.07 19.02
CA ALA A 3 -15.08 -37.81 17.76
C ALA A 3 -16.21 -37.49 16.79
N VAL A 4 -15.97 -37.74 15.50
CA VAL A 4 -17.00 -37.61 14.46
C VAL A 4 -18.07 -38.66 14.69
N SER A 5 -19.34 -38.28 14.58
CA SER A 5 -20.47 -39.18 14.76
C SER A 5 -20.86 -39.87 13.46
N ALA A 6 -20.97 -39.10 12.38
CA ALA A 6 -21.33 -39.59 11.07
C ALA A 6 -20.68 -38.75 9.97
N LEU A 7 -20.43 -39.36 8.83
CA LEU A 7 -19.88 -38.75 7.64
C LEU A 7 -20.85 -38.92 6.47
N LEU A 8 -21.15 -37.85 5.76
CA LEU A 8 -22.06 -37.85 4.63
C LEU A 8 -21.44 -37.16 3.43
N LEU A 9 -21.68 -37.72 2.25
CA LEU A 9 -21.37 -37.11 0.96
C LEU A 9 -22.72 -36.78 0.31
N LEU A 10 -23.01 -35.50 0.22
CA LEU A 10 -24.27 -34.98 -0.29
C LEU A 10 -24.10 -34.46 -1.73
N ASP A 11 -25.15 -34.53 -2.53
CA ASP A 11 -25.23 -33.86 -3.82
C ASP A 11 -25.39 -32.33 -3.67
N SER A 12 -25.41 -31.60 -4.77
CA SER A 12 -25.61 -30.14 -4.79
C SER A 12 -26.98 -29.68 -4.26
N LYS A 13 -27.93 -30.61 -4.06
CA LYS A 13 -29.25 -30.36 -3.47
C LYS A 13 -29.33 -30.78 -2.00
N GLY A 14 -28.22 -31.24 -1.42
CA GLY A 14 -28.14 -31.71 -0.04
C GLY A 14 -28.64 -33.13 0.21
N LYS A 15 -28.89 -33.92 -0.84
CA LYS A 15 -29.32 -35.30 -0.68
C LYS A 15 -28.12 -36.21 -0.48
N PRO A 16 -28.17 -37.16 0.48
CA PRO A 16 -27.06 -38.08 0.71
C PRO A 16 -26.88 -39.05 -0.47
N VAL A 17 -25.71 -38.98 -1.10
CA VAL A 17 -25.21 -39.94 -2.09
C VAL A 17 -24.56 -41.13 -1.37
N LEU A 18 -23.79 -40.84 -0.32
CA LEU A 18 -23.15 -41.82 0.54
C LEU A 18 -23.26 -41.35 2.00
N SER A 19 -23.51 -42.26 2.94
CA SER A 19 -23.59 -41.91 4.36
C SER A 19 -23.05 -43.04 5.22
N ARG A 20 -22.15 -42.72 6.15
CA ARG A 20 -21.61 -43.67 7.12
C ARG A 20 -21.80 -43.15 8.53
N ASP A 21 -22.55 -43.91 9.32
CA ASP A 21 -22.68 -43.69 10.75
C ASP A 21 -21.63 -44.53 11.49
N TYR A 22 -20.84 -43.88 12.33
CA TYR A 22 -19.76 -44.50 13.11
C TYR A 22 -20.12 -44.67 14.58
N ARG A 23 -21.14 -43.96 15.10
CA ARG A 23 -21.42 -43.89 16.55
C ARG A 23 -22.88 -44.07 16.93
N GLY A 24 -23.82 -43.85 16.01
CA GLY A 24 -25.27 -44.02 16.28
C GLY A 24 -25.89 -42.94 17.17
N ASP A 25 -25.17 -41.86 17.49
CA ASP A 25 -25.60 -40.82 18.44
C ASP A 25 -26.24 -39.58 17.76
N ILE A 26 -26.22 -39.52 16.43
CA ILE A 26 -26.90 -38.50 15.62
C ILE A 26 -27.69 -39.18 14.51
N PRO A 27 -29.02 -38.99 14.43
CA PRO A 27 -29.81 -39.49 13.32
C PRO A 27 -29.31 -38.92 11.97
N LEU A 28 -29.08 -39.77 10.97
CA LEU A 28 -28.59 -39.33 9.65
C LEU A 28 -29.52 -38.31 8.97
N LYS A 29 -30.82 -38.32 9.27
CA LYS A 29 -31.79 -37.33 8.79
C LYS A 29 -31.48 -35.89 9.20
N THR A 30 -30.70 -35.69 10.27
CA THR A 30 -30.27 -34.35 10.70
C THR A 30 -29.49 -33.62 9.61
N ALA A 31 -28.85 -34.34 8.69
CA ALA A 31 -28.16 -33.75 7.54
C ALA A 31 -29.10 -33.00 6.57
N GLU A 32 -30.41 -33.27 6.55
CA GLU A 32 -31.37 -32.53 5.71
C GLU A 32 -31.44 -31.04 6.10
N ARG A 33 -31.10 -30.70 7.35
CA ARG A 33 -31.08 -29.31 7.84
C ARG A 33 -29.83 -28.55 7.42
N PHE A 34 -28.77 -29.24 6.98
CA PHE A 34 -27.49 -28.63 6.60
C PHE A 34 -27.66 -27.58 5.50
N ILE A 35 -28.37 -27.90 4.42
CA ILE A 35 -28.58 -26.95 3.31
C ILE A 35 -29.39 -25.72 3.75
N GLY A 36 -30.41 -25.91 4.60
CA GLY A 36 -31.16 -24.79 5.16
C GLY A 36 -30.24 -23.81 5.91
N ARG A 37 -29.38 -24.34 6.78
CA ARG A 37 -28.39 -23.54 7.52
C ARG A 37 -27.31 -22.94 6.64
N LEU A 38 -26.88 -23.64 5.59
CA LEU A 38 -25.90 -23.12 4.64
C LEU A 38 -26.49 -21.94 3.86
N ASN A 39 -27.73 -22.05 3.39
CA ASN A 39 -28.42 -20.98 2.68
C ASN A 39 -28.66 -19.76 3.60
N GLU A 40 -29.09 -19.97 4.85
CA GLU A 40 -29.20 -18.90 5.85
C GLU A 40 -27.86 -18.16 6.03
N ALA A 41 -26.75 -18.92 6.12
CA ALA A 41 -25.42 -18.35 6.28
C ALA A 41 -24.90 -17.63 5.01
N GLU A 42 -25.31 -18.08 3.82
CA GLU A 42 -25.01 -17.42 2.55
C GLU A 42 -25.75 -16.07 2.44
N GLU A 43 -27.04 -16.04 2.80
CA GLU A 43 -27.85 -14.82 2.81
C GLU A 43 -27.31 -13.76 3.78
N SER A 44 -26.80 -14.18 4.94
CA SER A 44 -26.15 -13.28 5.91
C SER A 44 -24.67 -12.98 5.61
N ALA A 45 -24.13 -13.46 4.48
CA ALA A 45 -22.71 -13.34 4.10
C ALA A 45 -21.72 -13.82 5.18
N SER A 46 -22.12 -14.80 6.00
CA SER A 46 -21.37 -15.33 7.15
C SER A 46 -21.09 -16.83 7.04
N VAL A 47 -20.80 -17.30 5.82
CA VAL A 47 -20.52 -18.72 5.55
C VAL A 47 -19.26 -19.15 6.31
N SER A 48 -19.40 -20.24 7.08
CA SER A 48 -18.33 -20.84 7.88
C SER A 48 -18.18 -22.32 7.50
N PRO A 49 -16.95 -22.88 7.49
CA PRO A 49 -16.71 -24.31 7.27
C PRO A 49 -17.23 -25.18 8.44
N VAL A 50 -17.69 -24.55 9.52
CA VAL A 50 -18.38 -25.20 10.63
C VAL A 50 -19.71 -24.49 10.85
N LEU A 51 -20.81 -25.24 10.71
CA LEU A 51 -22.16 -24.80 11.02
C LEU A 51 -22.66 -25.52 12.26
N GLU A 52 -23.60 -24.92 13.00
CA GLU A 52 -24.20 -25.53 14.19
C GLU A 52 -25.72 -25.46 14.11
N ASP A 53 -26.39 -26.58 14.38
CA ASP A 53 -27.85 -26.68 14.52
C ASP A 53 -28.20 -27.59 15.68
N GLU A 54 -29.02 -27.10 16.63
CA GLU A 54 -29.54 -27.89 17.76
C GLU A 54 -28.48 -28.75 18.50
N GLY A 55 -27.27 -28.20 18.69
CA GLY A 55 -26.17 -28.88 19.39
C GLY A 55 -25.45 -29.96 18.55
N VAL A 56 -25.62 -29.94 17.22
CA VAL A 56 -24.84 -30.71 16.26
C VAL A 56 -24.00 -29.76 15.43
N SER A 57 -22.69 -30.01 15.40
CA SER A 57 -21.74 -29.32 14.52
C SER A 57 -21.62 -30.05 13.18
N PHE A 58 -21.77 -29.32 12.08
CA PHE A 58 -21.50 -29.78 10.71
C PHE A 58 -20.17 -29.17 10.26
N VAL A 59 -19.12 -29.99 10.24
CA VAL A 59 -17.84 -29.62 9.64
C VAL A 59 -17.85 -30.07 8.19
N TRP A 60 -17.67 -29.15 7.25
CA TRP A 60 -17.92 -29.47 5.85
C TRP A 60 -16.92 -28.84 4.88
N ILE A 61 -16.80 -29.47 3.71
CA ILE A 61 -16.11 -28.93 2.53
C ILE A 61 -16.95 -29.18 1.28
N SER A 62 -16.84 -28.30 0.29
CA SER A 62 -17.38 -28.53 -1.07
C SER A 62 -16.28 -29.03 -2.00
N HIS A 63 -16.56 -30.06 -2.78
CA HIS A 63 -15.69 -30.54 -3.85
C HIS A 63 -16.52 -30.87 -5.10
N SER A 64 -16.21 -30.24 -6.23
CA SER A 64 -16.99 -30.36 -7.46
C SER A 64 -18.49 -30.08 -7.21
N ASN A 65 -19.36 -31.05 -7.45
CA ASN A 65 -20.81 -31.00 -7.20
C ASN A 65 -21.23 -31.71 -5.90
N LEU A 66 -20.31 -31.95 -4.97
CA LEU A 66 -20.54 -32.67 -3.73
C LEU A 66 -20.22 -31.83 -2.50
N TYR A 67 -20.97 -32.05 -1.42
CA TYR A 67 -20.63 -31.60 -0.06
C TYR A 67 -20.20 -32.80 0.78
N LEU A 68 -19.00 -32.73 1.36
CA LEU A 68 -18.55 -33.70 2.36
C LEU A 68 -18.82 -33.10 3.73
N VAL A 69 -19.67 -33.75 4.52
CA VAL A 69 -20.17 -33.24 5.81
C VAL A 69 -19.89 -34.25 6.91
N ALA A 70 -19.10 -33.85 7.90
CA ALA A 70 -18.88 -34.58 9.13
C ALA A 70 -19.75 -33.98 10.24
N MET A 71 -20.65 -34.79 10.80
CA MET A 71 -21.50 -34.41 11.93
C MET A 71 -20.86 -34.82 13.25
N ALA A 72 -20.89 -33.94 14.24
CA ALA A 72 -20.43 -34.23 15.59
C ALA A 72 -21.32 -33.56 16.64
N ARG A 73 -21.60 -34.27 17.74
CA ARG A 73 -22.33 -33.72 18.90
C ARG A 73 -21.38 -33.21 20.00
N THR A 74 -20.17 -33.74 20.00
CA THR A 74 -19.12 -33.38 20.96
C THR A 74 -18.17 -32.37 20.34
N ASN A 75 -17.47 -31.59 21.17
CA ASN A 75 -16.46 -30.61 20.73
C ASN A 75 -15.23 -31.28 20.08
N VAL A 76 -15.33 -31.60 18.80
CA VAL A 76 -14.26 -32.18 17.98
C VAL A 76 -13.24 -31.12 17.57
N ASN A 77 -12.00 -31.55 17.31
CA ASN A 77 -11.04 -30.67 16.65
C ASN A 77 -11.45 -30.49 15.18
N ALA A 78 -12.19 -29.42 14.89
CA ALA A 78 -12.68 -29.12 13.55
C ALA A 78 -11.57 -29.05 12.50
N ALA A 79 -10.38 -28.55 12.86
CA ALA A 79 -9.24 -28.50 11.94
C ALA A 79 -8.77 -29.91 11.54
N ALA A 80 -8.69 -30.84 12.50
CA ALA A 80 -8.35 -32.24 12.20
C ALA A 80 -9.40 -32.91 11.29
N VAL A 81 -10.68 -32.62 11.53
CA VAL A 81 -11.78 -33.12 10.68
C VAL A 81 -11.68 -32.55 9.26
N LEU A 82 -11.42 -31.24 9.09
CA LEU A 82 -11.22 -30.62 7.78
C LEU A 82 -10.03 -31.22 7.03
N VAL A 83 -8.90 -31.47 7.72
CA VAL A 83 -7.73 -32.14 7.13
C VAL A 83 -8.09 -33.55 6.67
N PHE A 84 -8.85 -34.30 7.49
CA PHE A 84 -9.33 -35.62 7.12
C PHE A 84 -10.26 -35.58 5.89
N LEU A 85 -11.22 -34.64 5.83
CA LEU A 85 -12.11 -34.52 4.67
C LEU A 85 -11.33 -34.25 3.38
N HIS A 86 -10.31 -33.40 3.41
CA HIS A 86 -9.42 -33.19 2.27
C HIS A 86 -8.58 -34.44 1.92
N ALA A 87 -8.11 -35.17 2.92
CA ALA A 87 -7.39 -36.44 2.70
C ALA A 87 -8.33 -37.48 2.06
N LEU A 88 -9.58 -37.57 2.50
CA LEU A 88 -10.59 -38.46 1.93
C LEU A 88 -10.89 -38.14 0.46
N VAL A 89 -11.00 -36.85 0.11
CA VAL A 89 -11.10 -36.43 -1.31
C VAL A 89 -9.89 -36.91 -2.11
N ALA A 90 -8.67 -36.79 -1.57
CA ALA A 90 -7.46 -37.25 -2.24
C ALA A 90 -7.45 -38.78 -2.44
N ILE A 91 -7.91 -39.55 -1.44
CA ILE A 91 -8.06 -41.00 -1.54
C ILE A 91 -9.06 -41.36 -2.65
N PHE A 92 -10.26 -40.77 -2.65
CA PHE A 92 -11.25 -41.07 -3.69
C PHE A 92 -10.76 -40.70 -5.09
N ARG A 93 -10.10 -39.55 -5.26
CA ARG A 93 -9.51 -39.19 -6.56
C ARG A 93 -8.42 -40.16 -7.00
N GLN A 94 -7.74 -40.82 -6.09
CA GLN A 94 -6.76 -41.84 -6.45
C GLN A 94 -7.42 -43.12 -7.00
N TYR A 95 -8.59 -43.50 -6.49
CA TYR A 95 -9.33 -44.68 -6.95
C TYR A 95 -10.19 -44.40 -8.18
N PHE A 96 -10.84 -43.24 -8.24
CA PHE A 96 -11.85 -42.92 -9.25
C PHE A 96 -11.38 -41.92 -10.32
N SER A 97 -10.15 -41.39 -10.20
CA SER A 97 -9.60 -40.26 -10.98
C SER A 97 -10.28 -38.91 -10.69
N GLU A 98 -11.61 -38.85 -10.78
CA GLU A 98 -12.44 -37.69 -10.46
C GLU A 98 -13.49 -38.05 -9.41
N LEU A 99 -13.70 -37.16 -8.44
CA LEU A 99 -14.70 -37.33 -7.39
C LEU A 99 -15.93 -36.50 -7.73
N GLU A 100 -16.92 -37.17 -8.29
CA GLU A 100 -18.24 -36.63 -8.61
C GLU A 100 -19.33 -37.58 -8.11
N GLU A 101 -20.58 -37.13 -8.17
CA GLU A 101 -21.74 -37.94 -7.77
C GLU A 101 -21.82 -39.29 -8.51
N GLU A 102 -21.56 -39.32 -9.82
CA GLU A 102 -21.56 -40.54 -10.64
C GLU A 102 -20.44 -41.50 -10.19
N SER A 103 -19.23 -40.98 -9.98
CA SER A 103 -18.09 -41.76 -9.47
C SER A 103 -18.41 -42.52 -8.18
N LEU A 104 -19.14 -41.89 -7.25
CA LEU A 104 -19.53 -42.52 -5.99
C LEU A 104 -20.63 -43.56 -6.17
N ARG A 105 -21.62 -43.27 -7.02
CA ARG A 105 -22.74 -44.19 -7.30
C ARG A 105 -22.25 -45.46 -8.00
N ASP A 106 -21.34 -45.32 -8.94
CA ASP A 106 -20.79 -46.45 -9.71
C ASP A 106 -19.82 -47.31 -8.87
N ASN A 107 -19.18 -46.70 -7.86
CA ASN A 107 -18.15 -47.36 -7.04
C ASN A 107 -18.53 -47.46 -5.55
N PHE A 108 -19.83 -47.51 -5.22
CA PHE A 108 -20.31 -47.41 -3.83
C PHE A 108 -19.74 -48.50 -2.89
N VAL A 109 -19.49 -49.71 -3.40
CA VAL A 109 -18.90 -50.81 -2.61
C VAL A 109 -17.52 -50.43 -2.10
N ILE A 110 -16.64 -50.03 -3.02
CA ILE A 110 -15.26 -49.60 -2.70
C ILE A 110 -15.30 -48.35 -1.83
N ALA A 111 -16.25 -47.43 -2.08
CA ALA A 111 -16.38 -46.24 -1.26
C ALA A 111 -16.71 -46.57 0.20
N TYR A 112 -17.61 -47.54 0.47
CA TYR A 112 -17.87 -48.00 1.83
C TYR A 112 -16.69 -48.73 2.47
N GLU A 113 -16.00 -49.59 1.71
CA GLU A 113 -14.78 -50.27 2.19
C GLU A 113 -13.70 -49.24 2.60
N LEU A 114 -13.51 -48.19 1.78
CA LEU A 114 -12.60 -47.10 2.10
C LEU A 114 -13.04 -46.36 3.36
N LEU A 115 -14.33 -46.04 3.51
CA LEU A 115 -14.84 -45.34 4.69
C LEU A 115 -14.65 -46.13 5.98
N ASP A 116 -14.75 -47.45 5.92
CA ASP A 116 -14.53 -48.34 7.07
C ASP A 116 -13.05 -48.45 7.45
N GLU A 117 -12.14 -48.38 6.48
CA GLU A 117 -10.69 -48.48 6.73
C GLU A 117 -10.05 -47.14 7.11
N VAL A 118 -10.53 -46.02 6.56
CA VAL A 118 -9.94 -44.70 6.83
C VAL A 118 -10.39 -44.08 8.15
N MET A 119 -11.49 -44.55 8.73
CA MET A 119 -12.04 -44.05 9.98
C MET A 119 -12.74 -45.17 10.76
N ASP A 120 -12.39 -45.30 12.04
CA ASP A 120 -13.04 -46.25 12.95
C ASP A 120 -13.61 -45.51 14.16
N HIS A 121 -14.89 -45.77 14.47
CA HIS A 121 -15.63 -45.16 15.58
C HIS A 121 -15.48 -43.61 15.67
N GLY A 122 -15.38 -42.95 14.51
CA GLY A 122 -15.25 -41.49 14.42
C GLY A 122 -13.83 -40.93 14.55
N TYR A 123 -12.82 -41.80 14.62
CA TYR A 123 -11.39 -41.46 14.65
C TYR A 123 -10.74 -41.81 13.31
N PRO A 124 -10.18 -40.83 12.58
CA PRO A 124 -9.35 -41.11 11.41
C PRO A 124 -8.21 -42.08 11.75
N GLN A 125 -8.06 -43.13 10.94
CA GLN A 125 -7.04 -44.17 11.11
C GLN A 125 -5.93 -43.98 10.06
N PHE A 126 -5.99 -44.72 8.95
CA PHE A 126 -4.95 -44.77 7.94
C PHE A 126 -5.42 -44.15 6.63
N THR A 127 -4.76 -43.06 6.20
CA THR A 127 -5.22 -42.24 5.07
C THR A 127 -4.28 -42.27 3.84
N GLU A 128 -3.39 -43.27 3.75
CA GLU A 128 -2.46 -43.40 2.61
C GLU A 128 -3.09 -44.17 1.45
N GLY A 129 -3.74 -43.46 0.52
CA GLY A 129 -4.46 -44.04 -0.62
C GLY A 129 -3.66 -45.06 -1.45
N ARG A 130 -2.34 -44.86 -1.63
CA ARG A 130 -1.47 -45.79 -2.37
C ARG A 130 -1.29 -47.13 -1.69
N ILE A 131 -1.18 -47.14 -0.37
CA ILE A 131 -1.01 -48.36 0.41
C ILE A 131 -2.35 -49.05 0.59
N LEU A 132 -3.44 -48.28 0.76
CA LEU A 132 -4.81 -48.81 0.74
C LEU A 132 -5.07 -49.60 -0.55
N ALA A 133 -4.62 -49.10 -1.70
CA ALA A 133 -4.83 -49.73 -3.01
C ALA A 133 -4.13 -51.09 -3.19
N GLU A 134 -3.21 -51.47 -2.29
CA GLU A 134 -2.58 -52.79 -2.33
C GLU A 134 -3.53 -53.92 -1.89
N TYR A 135 -4.49 -53.62 -1.00
CA TYR A 135 -5.40 -54.61 -0.43
C TYR A 135 -6.89 -54.29 -0.59
N ILE A 136 -7.27 -53.02 -0.76
CA ILE A 136 -8.61 -52.60 -1.20
C ILE A 136 -8.53 -52.37 -2.72
N LYS A 137 -9.06 -53.31 -3.51
CA LYS A 137 -8.88 -53.31 -4.97
C LYS A 137 -10.18 -53.02 -5.70
N THR A 138 -10.09 -52.26 -6.80
CA THR A 138 -11.21 -52.00 -7.71
C THR A 138 -11.63 -53.22 -8.52
N ASP A 139 -10.67 -54.11 -8.83
CA ASP A 139 -10.92 -55.27 -9.68
C ASP A 139 -11.40 -56.48 -8.88
N ALA A 140 -12.63 -56.95 -9.15
CA ALA A 140 -13.19 -58.17 -8.57
C ALA A 140 -12.42 -59.46 -8.94
N TYR A 141 -11.53 -59.41 -9.95
CA TYR A 141 -10.92 -60.59 -10.56
C TYR A 141 -9.47 -60.84 -10.08
N ARG A 142 -9.32 -61.29 -8.83
CA ARG A 142 -8.29 -62.24 -8.32
C ARG A 142 -8.16 -62.14 -6.79
N LEU A 143 -9.11 -62.74 -6.07
CA LEU A 143 -8.91 -63.15 -4.68
C LEU A 143 -8.71 -64.67 -4.62
N ALA A 144 -7.59 -65.15 -5.16
CA ALA A 144 -7.12 -66.52 -4.89
C ALA A 144 -6.43 -66.63 -3.51
N VAL A 145 -6.08 -65.49 -2.91
CA VAL A 145 -5.42 -65.35 -1.61
C VAL A 145 -6.08 -64.15 -0.92
N GLN A 146 -6.49 -64.30 0.34
CA GLN A 146 -6.92 -63.14 1.15
C GLN A 146 -5.74 -62.15 1.26
N PRO A 147 -5.87 -60.91 0.77
CA PRO A 147 -4.83 -59.91 0.92
C PRO A 147 -4.72 -59.60 2.42
N ARG A 148 -3.55 -59.86 2.99
CA ARG A 148 -3.23 -59.38 4.34
C ARG A 148 -2.88 -57.89 4.23
N PRO A 149 -3.26 -57.07 5.23
CA PRO A 149 -2.80 -55.69 5.27
C PRO A 149 -1.27 -55.63 5.11
N PRO A 150 -0.74 -54.78 4.21
CA PRO A 150 0.69 -54.60 4.05
C PRO A 150 1.34 -54.20 5.38
N MET A 151 2.57 -54.65 5.61
CA MET A 151 3.30 -54.29 6.84
C MET A 151 3.42 -52.78 7.03
N ALA A 152 3.44 -52.00 5.93
CA ALA A 152 3.43 -50.54 5.95
C ALA A 152 2.28 -49.94 6.78
N VAL A 153 1.12 -50.59 6.86
CA VAL A 153 -0.01 -50.13 7.68
C VAL A 153 0.34 -50.07 9.18
N THR A 154 1.25 -50.96 9.62
CA THR A 154 1.67 -51.09 11.03
C THR A 154 3.09 -50.59 11.31
N ASN A 155 3.84 -50.22 10.27
CA ASN A 155 5.25 -49.85 10.39
C ASN A 155 5.40 -48.33 10.59
N ALA A 156 6.55 -47.91 11.13
CA ALA A 156 6.88 -46.49 11.29
C ALA A 156 7.00 -45.74 9.96
N VAL A 157 7.27 -46.46 8.86
CA VAL A 157 7.21 -45.94 7.48
C VAL A 157 5.91 -46.42 6.86
N SER A 158 4.89 -45.57 6.93
CA SER A 158 3.51 -45.90 6.52
C SER A 158 3.19 -45.58 5.06
N TRP A 159 4.09 -44.88 4.36
CA TRP A 159 3.85 -44.32 3.02
C TRP A 159 4.65 -45.02 1.91
N ARG A 160 5.41 -46.08 2.22
CA ARG A 160 6.23 -46.82 1.25
C ARG A 160 6.33 -48.31 1.59
N SER A 161 5.99 -49.15 0.63
CA SER A 161 6.09 -50.61 0.74
C SER A 161 7.50 -51.12 0.43
N GLU A 162 7.87 -52.23 1.06
CA GLU A 162 9.12 -52.95 0.77
C GLU A 162 9.02 -53.71 -0.57
N GLY A 163 10.18 -53.98 -1.20
CA GLY A 163 10.24 -54.81 -2.41
C GLY A 163 9.97 -54.10 -3.75
N ILE A 164 9.77 -52.78 -3.74
CA ILE A 164 9.63 -51.97 -4.96
C ILE A 164 10.90 -52.10 -5.81
N TYR A 165 10.74 -52.32 -7.12
CA TYR A 165 11.86 -52.48 -8.05
C TYR A 165 11.64 -51.71 -9.35
N TYR A 166 12.67 -50.98 -9.76
CA TYR A 166 12.74 -50.30 -11.04
C TYR A 166 13.98 -50.72 -11.82
N LYS A 167 13.82 -50.95 -13.13
CA LYS A 167 14.96 -51.20 -14.04
C LYS A 167 15.93 -50.02 -14.10
N LYS A 168 15.41 -48.79 -13.96
CA LYS A 168 16.17 -47.54 -13.91
C LYS A 168 15.71 -46.76 -12.69
N ASN A 169 16.65 -46.38 -11.84
CA ASN A 169 16.38 -45.62 -10.63
C ASN A 169 16.51 -44.13 -10.92
N GLU A 170 15.39 -43.42 -10.99
CA GLU A 170 15.34 -42.01 -11.40
C GLU A 170 14.52 -41.20 -10.41
N VAL A 171 14.93 -39.95 -10.19
CA VAL A 171 14.19 -39.00 -9.37
C VAL A 171 14.01 -37.71 -10.14
N PHE A 172 12.78 -37.20 -10.21
CA PHE A 172 12.49 -35.90 -10.79
C PHE A 172 12.04 -34.94 -9.70
N LEU A 173 12.64 -33.75 -9.65
CA LEU A 173 12.26 -32.68 -8.73
C LEU A 173 11.81 -31.46 -9.53
N ASP A 174 10.55 -31.10 -9.32
CA ASP A 174 9.96 -29.88 -9.86
C ASP A 174 9.89 -28.85 -8.73
N VAL A 175 10.70 -27.81 -8.83
CA VAL A 175 10.60 -26.63 -7.96
C VAL A 175 9.59 -25.69 -8.61
N VAL A 176 8.37 -25.65 -8.09
CA VAL A 176 7.27 -24.83 -8.61
C VAL A 176 7.02 -23.66 -7.67
N GLU A 177 7.25 -22.44 -8.14
CA GLU A 177 6.99 -21.22 -7.39
C GLU A 177 5.74 -20.53 -7.93
N ALA A 178 4.73 -20.33 -7.09
CA ALA A 178 3.58 -19.49 -7.38
C ALA A 178 3.81 -18.10 -6.80
N VAL A 179 3.66 -17.07 -7.63
CA VAL A 179 3.77 -15.67 -7.22
C VAL A 179 2.39 -15.12 -6.94
N ASN A 180 2.13 -14.79 -5.69
CA ASN A 180 0.94 -14.01 -5.35
C ASN A 180 1.36 -12.54 -5.29
N LEU A 181 0.72 -11.74 -6.11
CA LEU A 181 1.01 -10.34 -6.28
C LEU A 181 -0.30 -9.56 -6.27
N LEU A 182 -0.43 -8.60 -5.36
CA LEU A 182 -1.51 -7.63 -5.40
C LEU A 182 -0.91 -6.25 -5.64
N VAL A 183 -1.22 -5.66 -6.78
CA VAL A 183 -0.87 -4.28 -7.10
C VAL A 183 -2.10 -3.42 -6.86
N ASN A 184 -1.95 -2.30 -6.13
CA ASN A 184 -3.04 -1.35 -5.98
C ASN A 184 -3.22 -0.49 -7.24
N SER A 185 -4.31 0.28 -7.24
CA SER A 185 -4.66 1.22 -8.30
C SER A 185 -3.50 2.19 -8.62
N ASN A 186 -2.71 2.60 -7.61
CA ASN A 186 -1.58 3.52 -7.78
C ASN A 186 -0.30 2.84 -8.29
N GLY A 187 -0.39 1.61 -8.77
CA GLY A 187 0.73 0.83 -9.30
C GLY A 187 1.73 0.33 -8.24
N ALA A 188 1.42 0.46 -6.95
CA ALA A 188 2.27 -0.04 -5.87
C ALA A 188 1.93 -1.50 -5.53
N VAL A 189 2.96 -2.31 -5.36
CA VAL A 189 2.81 -3.70 -4.88
C VAL A 189 2.44 -3.67 -3.40
N VAL A 190 1.23 -4.12 -3.07
CA VAL A 190 0.69 -4.19 -1.70
C VAL A 190 0.99 -5.53 -1.05
N ARG A 191 0.90 -6.60 -1.82
CA ARG A 191 1.23 -7.96 -1.38
C ARG A 191 2.14 -8.59 -2.42
N SER A 192 3.25 -9.16 -1.95
CA SER A 192 4.16 -9.96 -2.77
C SER A 192 4.65 -11.11 -1.91
N GLU A 193 4.18 -12.30 -2.23
CA GLU A 193 4.61 -13.53 -1.57
C GLU A 193 4.88 -14.59 -2.63
N VAL A 194 5.86 -15.42 -2.34
CA VAL A 194 6.18 -16.58 -3.16
C VAL A 194 5.81 -17.81 -2.36
N VAL A 195 4.90 -18.61 -2.91
CA VAL A 195 4.52 -19.91 -2.38
C VAL A 195 5.15 -20.97 -3.29
N GLY A 196 6.19 -21.61 -2.79
CA GLY A 196 6.88 -22.67 -3.49
C GLY A 196 6.44 -24.07 -3.06
N ALA A 197 6.49 -25.01 -3.99
CA ALA A 197 6.28 -26.43 -3.75
C ALA A 197 7.39 -27.21 -4.45
N LEU A 198 8.01 -28.13 -3.71
CA LEU A 198 8.98 -29.08 -4.23
C LEU A 198 8.26 -30.39 -4.50
N LYS A 199 7.88 -30.61 -5.75
CA LYS A 199 7.18 -31.82 -6.19
C LYS A 199 8.19 -32.86 -6.63
N MET A 200 8.14 -34.04 -6.04
CA MET A 200 9.07 -35.12 -6.33
C MET A 200 8.35 -36.27 -7.03
N ARG A 201 9.00 -36.87 -8.03
CA ARG A 201 8.61 -38.15 -8.61
C ARG A 201 9.76 -39.13 -8.39
N ALA A 202 9.56 -40.07 -7.48
CA ALA A 202 10.58 -41.04 -7.09
C ALA A 202 10.28 -42.39 -7.75
N TYR A 203 11.15 -42.83 -8.66
CA TYR A 203 11.13 -44.17 -9.24
C TYR A 203 12.37 -44.90 -8.75
N LEU A 204 12.32 -45.33 -7.49
CA LEU A 204 13.47 -45.87 -6.77
C LEU A 204 13.16 -47.27 -6.26
N SER A 205 14.15 -48.16 -6.30
CA SER A 205 14.03 -49.53 -5.82
C SER A 205 14.30 -49.60 -4.30
N GLY A 206 13.67 -50.54 -3.60
CA GLY A 206 13.92 -50.78 -2.18
C GLY A 206 13.35 -49.69 -1.27
N MET A 207 14.07 -49.39 -0.18
CA MET A 207 13.69 -48.45 0.88
C MET A 207 14.77 -47.35 1.04
N PRO A 208 14.93 -46.48 0.03
CA PRO A 208 16.06 -45.58 -0.02
C PRO A 208 15.91 -44.45 0.98
N GLU A 209 17.01 -44.10 1.65
CA GLU A 209 17.12 -42.89 2.43
C GLU A 209 17.65 -41.75 1.55
N CYS A 210 16.80 -40.75 1.32
CA CYS A 210 17.15 -39.55 0.59
C CYS A 210 17.58 -38.42 1.53
N LYS A 211 18.62 -37.68 1.11
CA LYS A 211 19.06 -36.44 1.77
C LYS A 211 19.11 -35.30 0.75
N LEU A 212 18.33 -34.26 0.98
CA LEU A 212 18.22 -33.10 0.11
C LEU A 212 18.96 -31.91 0.72
N GLY A 213 19.81 -31.25 -0.07
CA GLY A 213 20.49 -30.02 0.31
C GLY A 213 19.99 -28.83 -0.50
N LEU A 214 19.53 -27.79 0.18
CA LEU A 214 19.14 -26.51 -0.39
C LEU A 214 20.19 -25.43 -0.09
N ASN A 215 20.13 -24.29 -0.77
CA ASN A 215 20.86 -23.07 -0.42
C ASN A 215 20.17 -22.27 0.70
N ASP A 216 19.73 -22.96 1.75
CA ASP A 216 19.08 -22.37 2.92
C ASP A 216 20.04 -21.43 3.67
N ARG A 217 19.60 -20.19 3.90
CA ARG A 217 20.36 -19.16 4.61
C ARG A 217 20.76 -19.60 6.02
N VAL A 218 19.84 -20.19 6.78
CA VAL A 218 20.09 -20.60 8.17
C VAL A 218 21.17 -21.67 8.23
N LEU A 219 21.13 -22.64 7.30
CA LEU A 219 22.16 -23.66 7.15
C LEU A 219 23.53 -23.02 6.83
N PHE A 220 23.58 -22.01 5.96
CA PHE A 220 24.84 -21.37 5.57
C PHE A 220 25.45 -20.53 6.69
N GLU A 221 24.61 -19.85 7.48
CA GLU A 221 25.02 -19.10 8.67
C GLU A 221 25.61 -20.04 9.73
N SER A 222 24.96 -21.18 10.00
CA SER A 222 25.46 -22.18 10.97
C SER A 222 26.82 -22.79 10.58
N GLN A 223 27.15 -22.84 9.28
CA GLN A 223 28.40 -23.38 8.76
C GLN A 223 29.51 -22.33 8.59
N GLY A 224 29.30 -21.09 9.05
CA GLY A 224 30.29 -20.00 8.96
C GLY A 224 30.64 -19.59 7.53
N ARG A 225 29.74 -19.83 6.56
CA ARG A 225 29.98 -19.56 5.12
C ARG A 225 29.53 -18.15 4.70
N GLN A 226 29.72 -17.14 5.55
CA GLN A 226 29.58 -15.73 5.16
C GLN A 226 30.84 -15.29 4.40
N GLY A 227 30.76 -15.13 3.07
CA GLY A 227 31.85 -14.46 2.34
C GLY A 227 32.10 -14.82 0.88
N ARG A 228 31.30 -15.67 0.23
CA ARG A 228 31.55 -16.04 -1.18
C ARG A 228 30.37 -15.88 -2.12
N GLY A 229 29.69 -14.73 -2.13
CA GLY A 229 28.75 -14.35 -3.21
C GLY A 229 27.66 -15.37 -3.59
N GLN A 230 27.41 -16.40 -2.77
CA GLN A 230 26.43 -17.43 -3.02
C GLN A 230 25.10 -16.93 -2.49
N LYS A 231 24.14 -16.77 -3.40
CA LYS A 231 22.79 -16.28 -3.11
C LYS A 231 22.06 -17.36 -2.29
N ALA A 232 21.89 -17.12 -1.00
CA ALA A 232 21.10 -17.97 -0.11
C ALA A 232 19.62 -17.56 -0.16
N VAL A 233 18.72 -18.53 0.04
CA VAL A 233 17.28 -18.28 0.12
C VAL A 233 16.85 -18.23 1.58
N ASP A 234 16.00 -17.26 1.90
CA ASP A 234 15.40 -17.09 3.22
C ASP A 234 13.97 -17.67 3.18
N LEU A 235 13.75 -18.75 3.92
CA LEU A 235 12.50 -19.50 3.92
C LEU A 235 11.75 -19.18 5.22
N GLU A 236 10.65 -18.43 5.15
CA GLU A 236 9.89 -18.00 6.33
C GLU A 236 9.09 -19.14 6.96
N ASP A 237 8.35 -19.87 6.12
CA ASP A 237 7.52 -20.99 6.54
C ASP A 237 7.82 -22.19 5.64
N ILE A 238 7.97 -23.37 6.25
CA ILE A 238 8.26 -24.61 5.55
C ILE A 238 7.35 -25.69 6.12
N LYS A 239 6.60 -26.35 5.24
CA LYS A 239 5.80 -27.51 5.58
C LYS A 239 6.34 -28.72 4.85
N PHE A 240 6.65 -29.76 5.58
CA PHE A 240 7.18 -31.00 5.03
C PHE A 240 6.10 -32.06 4.91
N HIS A 241 6.29 -32.97 3.96
CA HIS A 241 5.63 -34.26 3.95
C HIS A 241 6.02 -35.07 5.20
N GLN A 242 5.12 -35.94 5.69
CA GLN A 242 5.36 -36.80 6.85
C GLN A 242 6.62 -37.69 6.73
N CYS A 243 7.12 -37.88 5.51
CA CYS A 243 8.32 -38.69 5.27
C CYS A 243 9.61 -38.03 5.75
N VAL A 244 9.59 -36.73 6.02
CA VAL A 244 10.76 -35.96 6.47
C VAL A 244 10.92 -36.08 7.98
N ARG A 245 12.15 -36.38 8.40
CA ARG A 245 12.52 -36.46 9.81
C ARG A 245 12.72 -35.06 10.40
N LEU A 246 11.65 -34.48 10.94
CA LEU A 246 11.64 -33.13 11.51
C LEU A 246 12.74 -32.90 12.57
N ALA A 247 12.98 -33.89 13.44
CA ALA A 247 14.02 -33.80 14.46
C ALA A 247 15.45 -33.61 13.89
N LEU A 248 15.74 -34.15 12.71
CA LEU A 248 17.03 -33.91 12.04
C LEU A 248 17.07 -32.51 11.43
N PHE A 249 15.97 -32.08 10.82
CA PHE A 249 15.85 -30.75 10.25
C PHE A 249 15.97 -29.63 11.31
N GLU A 250 15.34 -29.79 12.47
CA GLU A 250 15.45 -28.84 13.59
C GLU A 250 16.88 -28.75 14.13
N ARG A 251 17.59 -29.87 14.20
CA ARG A 251 18.95 -29.92 14.75
C ARG A 251 20.01 -29.31 13.83
N ASP A 252 20.01 -29.70 12.56
CA ASP A 252 21.11 -29.39 11.64
C ASP A 252 20.64 -28.94 10.24
N ARG A 253 19.34 -28.63 10.09
CA ARG A 253 18.71 -28.22 8.82
C ARG A 253 18.85 -29.25 7.70
N THR A 254 19.10 -30.52 8.03
CA THR A 254 19.17 -31.62 7.04
C THR A 254 17.77 -32.15 6.73
N ILE A 255 17.37 -32.07 5.45
CA ILE A 255 16.14 -32.69 4.95
C ILE A 255 16.45 -34.15 4.62
N SER A 256 16.08 -35.06 5.52
CA SER A 256 16.29 -36.51 5.37
C SER A 256 14.96 -37.25 5.44
N PHE A 257 14.71 -38.14 4.47
CA PHE A 257 13.42 -38.80 4.29
C PHE A 257 13.53 -40.11 3.51
N VAL A 258 12.53 -40.99 3.66
CA VAL A 258 12.30 -42.13 2.77
C VAL A 258 11.14 -41.76 1.84
N PRO A 259 11.35 -41.56 0.52
CA PRO A 259 10.30 -41.02 -0.35
C PRO A 259 9.17 -42.04 -0.60
N PRO A 260 7.90 -41.61 -0.55
CA PRO A 260 6.81 -42.34 -1.19
C PRO A 260 7.15 -42.67 -2.64
N ASP A 261 6.65 -43.80 -3.13
CA ASP A 261 6.89 -44.20 -4.52
C ASP A 261 6.00 -43.41 -5.48
N GLY A 262 6.53 -42.94 -6.60
CA GLY A 262 5.81 -42.12 -7.58
C GLY A 262 5.79 -40.62 -7.23
N ALA A 263 4.72 -39.92 -7.64
CA ALA A 263 4.60 -38.47 -7.50
C ALA A 263 4.05 -38.05 -6.13
N PHE A 264 4.69 -37.08 -5.45
CA PHE A 264 4.22 -36.50 -4.20
C PHE A 264 4.84 -35.10 -3.97
N ASP A 265 4.25 -34.30 -3.10
CA ASP A 265 4.81 -33.00 -2.70
C ASP A 265 5.69 -33.22 -1.47
N LEU A 266 7.01 -33.02 -1.61
CA LEU A 266 7.99 -33.26 -0.54
C LEU A 266 7.97 -32.15 0.51
N MET A 267 7.90 -30.91 0.05
CA MET A 267 7.78 -29.74 0.91
C MET A 267 7.07 -28.61 0.18
N THR A 268 6.40 -27.77 0.95
CA THR A 268 5.96 -26.44 0.52
C THR A 268 6.68 -25.40 1.36
N TYR A 269 6.95 -24.25 0.78
CA TYR A 269 7.62 -23.15 1.45
C TYR A 269 6.99 -21.82 1.08
N ARG A 270 7.06 -20.87 1.99
CA ARG A 270 6.59 -19.51 1.79
C ARG A 270 7.71 -18.54 2.15
N LEU A 271 7.83 -17.48 1.37
CA LEU A 271 8.70 -16.35 1.68
C LEU A 271 8.08 -15.06 1.15
N SER A 272 8.22 -13.99 1.93
CA SER A 272 7.80 -12.65 1.53
C SER A 272 9.01 -11.96 0.92
N GLN A 273 8.95 -11.71 -0.38
CA GLN A 273 10.00 -10.99 -1.09
C GLN A 273 9.33 -9.91 -1.92
N ASN A 274 9.88 -8.70 -1.90
CA ASN A 274 9.45 -7.64 -2.80
C ASN A 274 9.94 -7.95 -4.22
N VAL A 275 9.12 -8.67 -4.96
CA VAL A 275 9.42 -9.10 -6.32
C VAL A 275 8.84 -8.08 -7.30
N LYS A 276 9.67 -7.63 -8.24
CA LYS A 276 9.17 -6.83 -9.35
C LYS A 276 8.16 -7.66 -10.17
N PRO A 277 6.97 -7.13 -10.49
CA PRO A 277 5.94 -7.86 -11.22
C PRO A 277 6.49 -8.45 -12.52
N LEU A 278 6.52 -9.78 -12.65
CA LEU A 278 7.10 -10.47 -13.82
C LEU A 278 6.37 -10.10 -15.12
N ILE A 279 5.06 -9.93 -15.05
CA ILE A 279 4.24 -9.38 -16.12
C ILE A 279 3.46 -8.20 -15.54
N TRP A 280 3.78 -7.00 -15.98
CA TRP A 280 3.07 -5.79 -15.64
C TRP A 280 1.99 -5.52 -16.66
N VAL A 281 0.77 -5.25 -16.20
CA VAL A 281 -0.34 -4.89 -17.08
C VAL A 281 -0.86 -3.54 -16.63
N GLU A 282 -0.83 -2.60 -17.56
CA GLU A 282 -1.40 -1.27 -17.40
C GLU A 282 -2.64 -1.19 -18.30
N CYS A 283 -3.75 -0.70 -17.78
CA CYS A 283 -4.99 -0.54 -18.54
C CYS A 283 -5.49 0.87 -18.36
N VAL A 284 -5.62 1.61 -19.46
CA VAL A 284 -6.23 2.93 -19.48
C VAL A 284 -7.63 2.78 -20.04
N ALA A 285 -8.63 3.25 -19.30
CA ALA A 285 -10.03 3.25 -19.72
C ALA A 285 -10.45 4.64 -20.18
N GLU A 286 -10.77 4.77 -21.45
CA GLU A 286 -11.28 6.00 -22.07
C GLU A 286 -12.79 5.85 -22.28
N ARG A 287 -13.61 6.61 -21.54
CA ARG A 287 -15.07 6.61 -21.69
C ARG A 287 -15.46 7.77 -22.61
N HIS A 288 -16.02 7.47 -23.78
CA HIS A 288 -16.49 8.48 -24.72
C HIS A 288 -18.00 8.66 -24.56
N SER A 289 -18.41 9.68 -23.79
CA SER A 289 -19.82 9.98 -23.50
C SER A 289 -20.59 8.75 -22.97
N ARG A 290 -21.92 8.84 -22.87
CA ARG A 290 -22.82 7.74 -22.43
C ARG A 290 -22.98 6.61 -23.46
N SER A 291 -22.00 6.39 -24.33
CA SER A 291 -22.18 5.54 -25.53
C SER A 291 -21.15 4.42 -25.70
N ARG A 292 -19.87 4.68 -25.43
CA ARG A 292 -18.80 3.71 -25.67
C ARG A 292 -17.63 3.90 -24.72
N THR A 293 -16.97 2.81 -24.38
CA THR A 293 -15.75 2.77 -23.61
C THR A 293 -14.68 2.03 -24.39
N GLU A 294 -13.46 2.55 -24.32
CA GLU A 294 -12.29 2.00 -24.97
C GLU A 294 -11.21 1.69 -23.92
N TYR A 295 -10.71 0.46 -23.89
CA TYR A 295 -9.60 0.04 -23.06
C TYR A 295 -8.33 -0.04 -23.89
N LEU A 296 -7.31 0.70 -23.49
CA LEU A 296 -5.94 0.55 -23.99
C LEU A 296 -5.12 -0.18 -22.93
N VAL A 297 -4.74 -1.41 -23.25
CA VAL A 297 -4.02 -2.29 -22.34
C VAL A 297 -2.61 -2.53 -22.86
N LYS A 298 -1.64 -2.29 -21.99
CA LYS A 298 -0.21 -2.49 -22.24
C LYS A 298 0.31 -3.54 -21.28
N ALA A 299 0.70 -4.69 -21.81
CA ALA A 299 1.34 -5.75 -21.05
C ALA A 299 2.85 -5.73 -21.31
N ARG A 300 3.66 -5.71 -20.24
CA ARG A 300 5.12 -5.70 -20.29
C ARG A 300 5.70 -6.81 -19.43
N SER A 301 6.59 -7.62 -20.00
CA SER A 301 7.37 -8.61 -19.23
C SER A 301 8.61 -7.97 -18.61
N GLN A 302 8.90 -8.27 -17.34
CA GLN A 302 10.01 -7.71 -16.54
C GLN A 302 10.96 -8.79 -16.03
N PHE A 303 11.25 -9.78 -16.86
CA PHE A 303 12.28 -10.79 -16.62
C PHE A 303 13.29 -10.82 -17.75
N LYS A 304 14.40 -11.55 -17.54
CA LYS A 304 15.53 -11.60 -18.46
C LYS A 304 15.07 -12.06 -19.86
N GLU A 305 15.62 -11.44 -20.90
CA GLU A 305 15.30 -11.74 -22.32
C GLU A 305 15.49 -13.20 -22.72
N ARG A 306 16.41 -13.90 -22.07
CA ARG A 306 16.65 -15.34 -22.27
C ARG A 306 15.53 -16.25 -21.75
N SER A 307 14.64 -15.71 -20.93
CA SER A 307 13.47 -16.39 -20.39
C SER A 307 12.24 -15.94 -21.15
N SER A 308 11.26 -16.83 -21.28
CA SER A 308 9.99 -16.52 -21.93
C SER A 308 8.85 -17.08 -21.10
N ALA A 309 7.79 -16.31 -20.93
CA ALA A 309 6.58 -16.80 -20.31
C ALA A 309 5.72 -17.52 -21.36
N THR A 310 5.21 -18.70 -21.02
CA THR A 310 4.29 -19.49 -21.83
C THR A 310 2.89 -19.45 -21.25
N SER A 311 1.89 -19.69 -22.10
CA SER A 311 0.48 -19.79 -21.71
C SER A 311 0.00 -18.57 -20.90
N VAL A 312 0.41 -17.37 -21.33
CA VAL A 312 0.01 -16.14 -20.65
C VAL A 312 -1.45 -15.84 -20.96
N GLU A 313 -2.25 -15.67 -19.92
CA GLU A 313 -3.67 -15.31 -20.01
C GLU A 313 -3.92 -14.08 -19.12
N ILE A 314 -4.28 -12.96 -19.74
CA ILE A 314 -4.63 -11.71 -19.05
C ILE A 314 -6.16 -11.58 -19.11
N THR A 315 -6.80 -11.61 -17.94
CA THR A 315 -8.26 -11.44 -17.80
C THR A 315 -8.54 -9.98 -17.44
N LEU A 316 -9.16 -9.26 -18.37
CA LEU A 316 -9.50 -7.85 -18.27
C LEU A 316 -11.00 -7.71 -17.97
N PRO A 317 -11.41 -7.36 -16.74
CA PRO A 317 -12.81 -7.19 -16.40
C PRO A 317 -13.44 -6.07 -17.24
N ILE A 318 -14.63 -6.30 -17.78
CA ILE A 318 -15.44 -5.28 -18.44
C ILE A 318 -16.82 -5.22 -17.76
N PRO A 319 -17.55 -4.10 -17.84
CA PRO A 319 -18.89 -4.00 -17.26
C PRO A 319 -19.83 -5.10 -17.79
N PRO A 320 -20.73 -5.64 -16.95
CA PRO A 320 -21.65 -6.73 -17.34
C PRO A 320 -22.64 -6.30 -18.42
N ASP A 321 -22.93 -5.01 -18.52
CA ASP A 321 -23.81 -4.38 -19.50
C ASP A 321 -23.09 -3.96 -20.80
N ALA A 322 -21.81 -4.33 -20.96
CA ALA A 322 -21.03 -4.00 -22.15
C ALA A 322 -21.65 -4.61 -23.43
N ILE A 323 -21.92 -3.76 -24.41
CA ILE A 323 -22.51 -4.15 -25.69
C ILE A 323 -21.42 -4.26 -26.75
N SER A 324 -21.40 -5.36 -27.51
CA SER A 324 -20.53 -5.56 -28.68
C SER A 324 -19.03 -5.29 -28.43
N PRO A 325 -18.37 -5.96 -27.48
CA PRO A 325 -16.93 -5.79 -27.24
C PRO A 325 -16.10 -6.31 -28.42
N VAL A 326 -15.27 -5.42 -28.97
CA VAL A 326 -14.34 -5.69 -30.06
C VAL A 326 -12.92 -5.47 -29.55
N ALA A 327 -12.08 -6.51 -29.60
CA ALA A 327 -10.67 -6.43 -29.19
C ALA A 327 -9.72 -6.57 -30.39
N ARG A 328 -8.66 -5.77 -30.41
CA ARG A 328 -7.54 -5.83 -31.34
C ARG A 328 -6.25 -5.92 -30.57
N THR A 329 -5.37 -6.85 -30.94
CA THR A 329 -4.14 -7.14 -30.20
C THR A 329 -2.93 -7.09 -31.12
N SER A 330 -1.79 -6.62 -30.62
CA SER A 330 -0.52 -6.67 -31.36
C SER A 330 0.04 -8.09 -31.45
N GLN A 331 -0.25 -8.92 -30.45
CA GLN A 331 0.20 -10.31 -30.35
C GLN A 331 -0.84 -11.13 -29.57
N GLY A 332 -0.98 -12.41 -29.90
CA GLY A 332 -1.94 -13.30 -29.25
C GLY A 332 -3.37 -13.07 -29.75
N THR A 333 -4.34 -13.63 -29.02
CA THR A 333 -5.76 -13.58 -29.35
C THR A 333 -6.55 -13.08 -28.14
N ALA A 334 -7.43 -12.10 -28.34
CA ALA A 334 -8.34 -11.63 -27.30
C ALA A 334 -9.77 -12.02 -27.64
N THR A 335 -10.45 -12.66 -26.69
CA THR A 335 -11.83 -13.11 -26.82
C THR A 335 -12.65 -12.58 -25.65
N TYR A 336 -13.84 -12.04 -25.94
CA TYR A 336 -14.79 -11.70 -24.90
C TYR A 336 -15.41 -12.99 -24.32
N ALA A 337 -15.41 -13.09 -23.00
CA ALA A 337 -15.98 -14.19 -22.22
C ALA A 337 -17.10 -13.61 -21.32
N PRO A 338 -18.36 -13.59 -21.82
CA PRO A 338 -19.50 -13.04 -21.08
C PRO A 338 -19.70 -13.70 -19.72
N GLU A 339 -19.45 -15.01 -19.61
CA GLU A 339 -19.58 -15.79 -18.38
C GLU A 339 -18.58 -15.41 -17.29
N LYS A 340 -17.54 -14.65 -17.65
CA LYS A 340 -16.54 -14.08 -16.71
C LYS A 340 -16.63 -12.57 -16.62
N GLU A 341 -17.56 -11.95 -17.35
CA GLU A 341 -17.67 -10.48 -17.48
C GLU A 341 -16.32 -9.85 -17.86
N ALA A 342 -15.57 -10.49 -18.76
CA ALA A 342 -14.18 -10.12 -19.01
C ALA A 342 -13.72 -10.42 -20.43
N ILE A 343 -12.67 -9.71 -20.86
CA ILE A 343 -11.92 -10.03 -22.07
C ILE A 343 -10.69 -10.82 -21.69
N VAL A 344 -10.56 -12.00 -22.28
CA VAL A 344 -9.47 -12.93 -22.03
C VAL A 344 -8.46 -12.79 -23.16
N TRP A 345 -7.30 -12.21 -22.85
CA TRP A 345 -6.19 -12.04 -23.78
C TRP A 345 -5.14 -13.14 -23.59
N LYS A 346 -5.05 -14.04 -24.57
CA LYS A 346 -4.15 -15.20 -24.55
C LYS A 346 -2.92 -14.95 -25.43
N ILE A 347 -1.73 -15.10 -24.84
CA ILE A 347 -0.44 -14.96 -25.50
C ILE A 347 0.35 -16.25 -25.28
N LYS A 348 0.55 -17.03 -26.35
CA LYS A 348 1.21 -18.35 -26.27
C LYS A 348 2.65 -18.26 -25.77
N ASN A 349 3.37 -17.24 -26.21
CA ASN A 349 4.78 -17.02 -25.88
C ASN A 349 5.03 -15.53 -25.69
N PHE A 350 5.50 -15.14 -24.50
CA PHE A 350 5.79 -13.77 -24.12
C PHE A 350 7.26 -13.65 -23.66
N PRO A 351 8.17 -13.29 -24.58
CA PRO A 351 9.58 -13.15 -24.26
C PRO A 351 9.83 -12.07 -23.20
N GLY A 352 10.88 -12.21 -22.41
CA GLY A 352 11.28 -11.21 -21.40
C GLY A 352 11.65 -9.85 -22.02
N ASN A 353 11.42 -8.78 -21.27
CA ASN A 353 11.63 -7.38 -21.70
C ASN A 353 10.88 -6.97 -22.98
N ARG A 354 9.78 -7.65 -23.31
CA ARG A 354 8.90 -7.27 -24.43
C ARG A 354 7.63 -6.60 -23.91
N GLU A 355 6.99 -5.88 -24.82
CA GLU A 355 5.74 -5.21 -24.58
C GLU A 355 4.76 -5.55 -25.70
N PHE A 356 3.52 -5.82 -25.33
CA PHE A 356 2.42 -6.04 -26.26
C PHE A 356 1.24 -5.16 -25.87
N LEU A 357 0.43 -4.83 -26.87
CA LEU A 357 -0.71 -3.94 -26.75
C LEU A 357 -2.01 -4.66 -27.10
N LEU A 358 -3.06 -4.35 -26.35
CA LEU A 358 -4.44 -4.71 -26.64
C LEU A 358 -5.28 -3.44 -26.60
N ARG A 359 -6.16 -3.27 -27.59
CA ARG A 359 -7.14 -2.21 -27.66
C ARG A 359 -8.52 -2.86 -27.73
N CYS A 360 -9.39 -2.57 -26.78
CA CYS A 360 -10.76 -3.05 -26.78
C CYS A 360 -11.75 -1.88 -26.84
N LYS A 361 -12.83 -2.01 -27.62
CA LYS A 361 -13.95 -1.07 -27.67
C LYS A 361 -15.24 -1.80 -27.34
N PHE A 362 -16.08 -1.24 -26.50
CA PHE A 362 -17.42 -1.74 -26.23
C PHE A 362 -18.40 -0.57 -26.01
N GLY A 363 -19.67 -0.80 -26.33
CA GLY A 363 -20.76 0.12 -26.05
C GLY A 363 -21.26 -0.02 -24.61
N LEU A 364 -21.92 1.01 -24.10
CA LEU A 364 -22.68 0.95 -22.85
C LEU A 364 -24.14 1.35 -23.12
N PRO A 365 -25.13 0.81 -22.37
CA PRO A 365 -26.52 1.22 -22.49
C PRO A 365 -26.70 2.69 -22.11
N SER A 366 -27.71 3.33 -22.69
CA SER A 366 -28.05 4.74 -22.42
C SER A 366 -28.74 4.97 -21.07
N VAL A 367 -29.22 3.90 -20.42
CA VAL A 367 -29.87 3.91 -19.10
C VAL A 367 -28.89 3.28 -18.12
N GLN A 368 -28.45 4.05 -17.11
CA GLN A 368 -27.58 3.53 -16.05
C GLN A 368 -28.38 2.65 -15.11
N ALA A 369 -27.79 1.53 -14.67
CA ALA A 369 -28.34 0.78 -13.55
C ALA A 369 -28.25 1.65 -12.29
N GLU A 370 -29.34 1.74 -11.51
CA GLU A 370 -29.41 2.54 -10.28
C GLU A 370 -28.39 2.09 -9.20
N GLU A 371 -27.74 0.93 -9.40
CA GLU A 371 -26.72 0.33 -8.52
C GLU A 371 -25.28 0.45 -9.07
N GLU A 372 -24.96 1.35 -10.01
CA GLU A 372 -23.56 1.65 -10.34
C GLU A 372 -22.84 2.29 -9.13
N VAL A 373 -22.29 1.45 -8.25
CA VAL A 373 -21.24 1.82 -7.29
C VAL A 373 -20.08 2.33 -8.13
N HIS A 374 -19.99 3.65 -8.26
CA HIS A 374 -18.98 4.33 -9.04
C HIS A 374 -17.58 3.81 -8.66
N GLY A 375 -16.86 3.24 -9.63
CA GLY A 375 -15.40 3.16 -9.59
C GLY A 375 -14.74 1.92 -8.99
N ARG A 376 -15.44 0.80 -8.74
CA ARG A 376 -14.76 -0.48 -8.40
C ARG A 376 -14.73 -1.45 -9.57
N MET A 377 -13.82 -1.22 -10.52
CA MET A 377 -13.47 -2.28 -11.47
C MET A 377 -12.81 -3.45 -10.71
N PRO A 378 -13.22 -4.70 -10.97
CA PRO A 378 -12.50 -5.87 -10.47
C PRO A 378 -11.02 -5.81 -10.92
N PRO A 379 -10.09 -6.42 -10.15
CA PRO A 379 -8.69 -6.42 -10.53
C PRO A 379 -8.44 -7.22 -11.82
N ILE A 380 -7.45 -6.78 -12.59
CA ILE A 380 -6.93 -7.52 -13.73
C ILE A 380 -6.19 -8.75 -13.21
N LYS A 381 -6.52 -9.93 -13.72
CA LYS A 381 -5.87 -11.19 -13.33
C LYS A 381 -4.93 -11.65 -14.41
N VAL A 382 -3.72 -12.07 -14.04
CA VAL A 382 -2.73 -12.57 -15.00
C VAL A 382 -2.32 -14.00 -14.63
N LYS A 383 -2.42 -14.92 -15.59
CA LYS A 383 -1.85 -16.25 -15.48
C LYS A 383 -0.66 -16.35 -16.42
N PHE A 384 0.41 -17.01 -15.98
CA PHE A 384 1.59 -17.27 -16.79
C PHE A 384 2.40 -18.42 -16.20
N GLU A 385 3.28 -18.99 -17.03
CA GLU A 385 4.30 -19.94 -16.61
C GLU A 385 5.66 -19.53 -17.20
N VAL A 386 6.71 -19.45 -16.38
CA VAL A 386 8.09 -19.18 -16.81
C VAL A 386 8.95 -20.40 -16.46
N PRO A 387 9.32 -21.23 -17.45
CA PRO A 387 10.17 -22.38 -17.21
C PRO A 387 11.63 -21.97 -16.98
N TYR A 388 12.37 -22.82 -16.26
CA TYR A 388 13.78 -22.65 -15.88
C TYR A 388 14.06 -21.34 -15.14
N PHE A 389 13.07 -20.86 -14.38
CA PHE A 389 13.15 -19.61 -13.63
C PHE A 389 12.69 -19.81 -12.19
N THR A 390 13.38 -19.14 -11.27
CA THR A 390 13.05 -19.05 -9.85
C THR A 390 13.10 -17.59 -9.45
N ILE A 391 12.14 -17.16 -8.65
CA ILE A 391 12.10 -15.81 -8.09
C ILE A 391 12.89 -15.73 -6.80
N SER A 392 12.67 -16.71 -5.91
CA SER A 392 13.35 -16.76 -4.61
C SER A 392 14.86 -16.95 -4.75
N GLY A 393 15.29 -17.57 -5.86
CA GLY A 393 16.67 -18.02 -6.05
C GLY A 393 16.99 -19.29 -5.28
N ILE A 394 15.98 -20.05 -4.85
CA ILE A 394 16.16 -21.40 -4.31
C ILE A 394 16.90 -22.29 -5.32
N GLN A 395 17.81 -23.11 -4.80
CA GLN A 395 18.63 -24.01 -5.58
C GLN A 395 18.78 -25.33 -4.85
N ILE A 396 18.54 -26.41 -5.59
CA ILE A 396 18.88 -27.76 -5.14
C ILE A 396 20.37 -27.96 -5.32
N ARG A 397 21.11 -28.01 -4.20
CA ARG A 397 22.57 -28.19 -4.20
C ARG A 397 22.97 -29.63 -4.43
N TYR A 398 22.24 -30.56 -3.81
CA TYR A 398 22.42 -31.99 -3.99
C TYR A 398 21.17 -32.75 -3.58
N LEU A 399 20.98 -33.92 -4.18
CA LEU A 399 20.12 -34.98 -3.68
C LEU A 399 20.96 -36.25 -3.58
N LYS A 400 21.13 -36.75 -2.36
CA LYS A 400 21.83 -38.01 -2.10
C LYS A 400 20.80 -39.11 -1.88
N VAL A 401 20.92 -40.20 -2.64
CA VAL A 401 20.08 -41.40 -2.48
C VAL A 401 20.97 -42.49 -1.89
N ILE A 402 20.56 -43.06 -0.75
CA ILE A 402 21.30 -44.08 -0.01
C ILE A 402 20.40 -45.31 0.09
N GLU A 403 20.81 -46.40 -0.54
CA GLU A 403 20.11 -47.70 -0.48
C GLU A 403 21.12 -48.81 -0.17
N ARG A 404 20.69 -49.86 0.56
CA ARG A 404 21.55 -50.98 0.98
C ARG A 404 22.17 -51.71 -0.21
N SER A 405 21.44 -51.80 -1.33
CA SER A 405 21.93 -52.43 -2.55
C SER A 405 22.97 -51.58 -3.30
N GLY A 406 23.18 -50.32 -2.90
CA GLY A 406 24.22 -49.45 -3.45
C GLY A 406 24.01 -49.00 -4.90
N TYR A 407 22.79 -49.07 -5.45
CA TYR A 407 22.56 -48.61 -6.82
C TYR A 407 22.76 -47.09 -6.94
N GLN A 408 23.11 -46.63 -8.15
CA GLN A 408 23.18 -45.21 -8.47
C GLN A 408 21.83 -44.71 -9.01
N ALA A 409 21.29 -43.65 -8.41
CA ALA A 409 20.08 -42.97 -8.90
C ALA A 409 20.44 -41.77 -9.78
N LEU A 410 19.57 -41.44 -10.75
CA LEU A 410 19.71 -40.26 -11.61
C LEU A 410 18.72 -39.15 -11.18
N PRO A 411 19.18 -38.10 -10.48
CA PRO A 411 18.34 -36.98 -10.10
C PRO A 411 18.24 -35.95 -11.23
N TRP A 412 17.02 -35.52 -11.52
CA TRP A 412 16.67 -34.45 -12.45
C TRP A 412 15.98 -33.32 -11.69
N VAL A 413 16.32 -32.08 -12.01
CA VAL A 413 15.65 -30.90 -11.44
C VAL A 413 15.21 -29.95 -12.55
N ARG A 414 14.00 -29.41 -12.42
CA ARG A 414 13.56 -28.24 -13.17
C ARG A 414 12.90 -27.23 -12.26
N TYR A 415 12.95 -25.98 -12.70
CA TYR A 415 12.41 -24.84 -11.97
C TYR A 415 11.30 -24.22 -12.80
N ILE A 416 10.15 -23.96 -12.21
CA ILE A 416 8.99 -23.41 -12.87
C ILE A 416 8.45 -22.30 -12.00
N THR A 417 8.25 -21.12 -12.56
CA THR A 417 7.55 -20.03 -11.89
C THR A 417 6.19 -19.84 -12.53
N THR A 418 5.14 -19.78 -11.73
CA THR A 418 3.75 -19.63 -12.15
C THR A 418 3.12 -18.42 -11.45
N ALA A 419 2.07 -17.87 -12.02
CA ALA A 419 1.20 -16.95 -11.30
C ALA A 419 0.32 -17.72 -10.31
N GLY A 420 0.29 -17.27 -9.05
CA GLY A 420 -0.78 -17.64 -8.11
C GLY A 420 -1.89 -16.59 -8.15
N ASP A 421 -2.17 -15.96 -7.01
CA ASP A 421 -3.08 -14.80 -6.92
C ASP A 421 -2.39 -13.53 -7.45
N TYR A 422 -2.34 -13.41 -8.78
CA TYR A 422 -1.66 -12.31 -9.46
C TYR A 422 -2.69 -11.30 -9.99
N GLU A 423 -2.96 -10.29 -9.16
CA GLU A 423 -4.00 -9.30 -9.32
C GLU A 423 -3.43 -7.88 -9.40
N ILE A 424 -3.81 -7.16 -10.45
CA ILE A 424 -3.46 -5.75 -10.64
C ILE A 424 -4.75 -4.94 -10.58
N ARG A 425 -4.96 -4.20 -9.49
CA ARG A 425 -6.07 -3.26 -9.40
C ARG A 425 -5.76 -2.10 -10.34
N ASN A 426 -6.65 -1.87 -11.27
CA ASN A 426 -6.50 -0.74 -12.15
C ASN A 426 -6.85 0.55 -11.40
N GLN A 427 -6.12 1.64 -11.65
CA GLN A 427 -6.70 2.96 -11.47
C GLN A 427 -7.75 3.08 -12.57
N ALA A 428 -9.01 3.35 -12.23
CA ALA A 428 -9.76 4.24 -13.09
C ALA A 428 -8.98 5.55 -13.02
N THR A 429 -8.01 5.74 -13.90
CA THR A 429 -7.19 6.94 -13.95
C THR A 429 -8.11 8.07 -14.40
N SER A 430 -8.82 8.68 -13.47
CA SER A 430 -9.32 10.04 -13.64
C SER A 430 -8.10 10.97 -13.66
N TRP A 431 -7.41 11.02 -14.80
CA TRP A 431 -6.52 12.14 -15.09
C TRP A 431 -7.42 13.37 -15.26
N GLY A 432 -7.23 14.36 -14.40
CA GLY A 432 -8.03 15.58 -14.35
C GLY A 432 -9.20 15.48 -13.39
N ARG A 433 -9.20 16.35 -12.36
CA ARG A 433 -10.44 16.75 -11.71
C ARG A 433 -11.20 17.63 -12.71
N GLY A 434 -12.00 17.01 -13.59
CA GLY A 434 -12.81 17.74 -14.59
C GLY A 434 -13.59 18.89 -13.95
N VAL A 435 -14.17 18.64 -12.77
CA VAL A 435 -14.99 19.60 -12.01
C VAL A 435 -14.29 20.93 -11.67
N GLU A 436 -12.95 21.01 -11.69
CA GLU A 436 -12.20 22.22 -11.31
C GLU A 436 -11.62 22.99 -12.53
N LEU A 437 -11.63 22.41 -13.74
CA LEU A 437 -11.16 23.05 -14.97
C LEU A 437 -12.06 24.23 -15.37
N GLY A 438 -13.37 24.07 -15.27
CA GLY A 438 -14.33 25.15 -15.50
C GLY A 438 -14.17 26.31 -14.50
N ALA A 439 -13.74 26.04 -13.26
CA ALA A 439 -13.53 27.07 -12.23
C ALA A 439 -12.26 27.90 -12.47
N ILE A 440 -11.17 27.26 -12.93
CA ILE A 440 -9.91 27.94 -13.29
C ILE A 440 -10.04 28.70 -14.62
N ALA A 441 -10.74 28.13 -15.61
CA ALA A 441 -10.89 28.73 -16.94
C ALA A 441 -11.90 29.90 -16.98
N THR A 442 -12.99 29.85 -16.21
CA THR A 442 -14.02 30.91 -16.23
C THR A 442 -13.93 31.91 -15.09
N GLY A 443 -13.10 31.66 -14.07
CA GLY A 443 -13.03 32.50 -12.86
C GLY A 443 -14.36 32.65 -12.09
N GLN A 444 -15.42 31.93 -12.47
CA GLN A 444 -16.80 32.24 -12.06
C GLN A 444 -17.71 31.03 -11.75
N LYS A 445 -17.26 29.77 -11.87
CA LYS A 445 -18.15 28.61 -11.69
C LYS A 445 -17.69 27.59 -10.64
N HIS A 446 -17.55 28.03 -9.38
CA HIS A 446 -18.10 27.33 -8.20
C HIS A 446 -17.73 28.10 -6.92
N ASP A 447 -18.71 28.79 -6.34
CA ASP A 447 -19.31 28.51 -5.03
C ASP A 447 -20.13 29.75 -4.62
N LYS A 448 -21.37 29.58 -4.14
CA LYS A 448 -22.18 30.71 -3.64
C LYS A 448 -21.66 31.26 -2.30
N THR A 449 -20.51 30.76 -1.83
CA THR A 449 -19.88 31.08 -0.54
C THR A 449 -18.55 31.84 -0.68
N CYS A 450 -17.95 31.93 -1.88
CA CYS A 450 -16.74 32.71 -2.12
C CYS A 450 -17.09 34.16 -2.51
N ASN A 451 -16.19 35.10 -2.21
CA ASN A 451 -16.40 36.55 -2.29
C ASN A 451 -16.49 37.06 -3.76
N ASN A 452 -17.49 36.60 -4.53
CA ASN A 452 -17.82 37.04 -5.89
C ASN A 452 -16.62 37.17 -6.86
N GLY A 453 -15.63 36.28 -6.79
CA GLY A 453 -14.49 36.26 -7.73
C GLY A 453 -13.43 37.36 -7.53
N GLN A 454 -13.49 38.16 -6.45
CA GLN A 454 -12.50 39.20 -6.15
C GLN A 454 -11.06 38.65 -6.00
N GLU A 455 -10.93 37.40 -5.55
CA GLU A 455 -9.66 36.70 -5.30
C GLU A 455 -8.81 36.49 -6.57
N TRP A 456 -9.44 36.55 -7.75
CA TRP A 456 -8.77 36.41 -9.05
C TRP A 456 -8.38 37.76 -9.67
N ALA A 457 -8.61 38.87 -8.96
CA ALA A 457 -8.26 40.23 -9.39
C ALA A 457 -8.78 40.61 -10.80
N GLY A 458 -9.90 40.00 -11.23
CA GLY A 458 -10.48 40.24 -12.56
C GLY A 458 -9.74 39.58 -13.72
N ALA A 459 -8.85 38.61 -13.46
CA ALA A 459 -8.17 37.84 -14.51
C ALA A 459 -9.18 37.11 -15.41
N THR A 460 -9.00 37.23 -16.73
CA THR A 460 -9.79 36.53 -17.75
C THR A 460 -9.00 35.41 -18.43
N ALA A 461 -7.69 35.35 -18.21
CA ALA A 461 -6.82 34.23 -18.56
C ALA A 461 -5.78 34.03 -17.44
N LEU A 462 -5.21 32.83 -17.34
CA LEU A 462 -4.20 32.49 -16.33
C LEU A 462 -2.97 31.89 -17.02
N ALA A 463 -1.79 32.46 -16.79
CA ALA A 463 -0.53 31.88 -17.22
C ALA A 463 0.32 31.45 -16.02
N VAL A 464 0.71 30.18 -16.00
CA VAL A 464 1.57 29.57 -14.98
C VAL A 464 2.75 28.91 -15.65
N ALA A 465 3.96 29.28 -15.22
CA ALA A 465 5.21 28.77 -15.77
C ALA A 465 5.99 28.06 -14.68
N VAL A 466 6.32 26.78 -14.92
CA VAL A 466 7.15 25.97 -14.03
C VAL A 466 8.54 25.84 -14.64
N GLY A 467 9.55 26.26 -13.89
CA GLY A 467 10.95 26.29 -14.32
C GLY A 467 11.65 24.95 -14.18
N GLN A 468 12.99 25.00 -14.18
CA GLN A 468 13.84 23.85 -13.90
C GLN A 468 13.80 23.46 -12.41
N PRO A 469 14.06 22.19 -12.07
CA PRO A 469 14.09 21.75 -10.67
C PRO A 469 15.10 22.56 -9.84
N THR A 470 14.61 23.22 -8.79
CA THR A 470 15.40 23.88 -7.75
C THR A 470 14.80 23.54 -6.37
N GLU A 471 15.54 23.77 -5.28
CA GLU A 471 14.97 23.59 -3.93
C GLU A 471 13.79 24.52 -3.67
N GLU A 472 13.80 25.73 -4.24
CA GLU A 472 12.70 26.70 -4.10
C GLU A 472 11.44 26.28 -4.86
N LEU A 473 11.60 25.62 -6.02
CA LEU A 473 10.49 25.20 -6.89
C LEU A 473 9.44 24.40 -6.13
N ARG A 474 9.87 23.60 -5.15
CA ARG A 474 9.04 22.66 -4.40
C ARG A 474 7.91 23.31 -3.59
N TYR A 475 7.98 24.63 -3.37
CA TYR A 475 6.98 25.44 -2.68
C TYR A 475 6.45 26.59 -3.54
N TYR A 476 6.82 26.64 -4.82
CA TYR A 476 6.17 27.56 -5.74
C TYR A 476 4.73 27.10 -5.97
N ARG A 477 3.83 28.08 -6.04
CA ARG A 477 2.42 27.85 -6.33
C ARG A 477 2.22 27.33 -7.74
N SER A 478 3.09 27.70 -8.67
CA SER A 478 3.12 27.12 -10.03
C SER A 478 3.32 25.59 -10.00
N SER A 479 4.30 25.11 -9.22
CA SER A 479 4.51 23.67 -8.99
C SER A 479 3.33 23.03 -8.25
N SER A 480 2.83 23.70 -7.20
CA SER A 480 1.69 23.22 -6.43
C SER A 480 0.44 23.05 -7.29
N LEU A 481 0.18 23.97 -8.23
CA LEU A 481 -0.89 23.84 -9.21
C LEU A 481 -0.69 22.59 -10.07
N HIS A 482 0.51 22.33 -10.59
CA HIS A 482 0.79 21.11 -11.35
C HIS A 482 0.53 19.84 -10.52
N LEU A 483 0.99 19.81 -9.27
CA LEU A 483 0.79 18.67 -8.37
C LEU A 483 -0.68 18.49 -7.97
N TRP A 484 -1.42 19.58 -7.78
CA TRP A 484 -2.84 19.52 -7.43
C TRP A 484 -3.69 19.08 -8.62
N PHE A 485 -3.46 19.71 -9.78
CA PHE A 485 -4.23 19.56 -11.00
C PHE A 485 -3.87 18.28 -11.79
N LEU A 486 -2.58 18.02 -11.99
CA LEU A 486 -2.07 16.94 -12.84
C LEU A 486 -1.55 15.74 -12.04
N LYS A 487 -1.49 15.85 -10.70
CA LYS A 487 -0.82 14.88 -9.79
C LYS A 487 0.66 14.64 -10.15
N TYR A 488 1.25 15.52 -10.97
CA TYR A 488 2.62 15.40 -11.46
C TYR A 488 3.21 16.78 -11.77
N GLU A 489 4.46 17.00 -11.37
CA GLU A 489 5.17 18.25 -11.65
C GLU A 489 5.84 18.19 -13.04
N PHE A 490 5.31 18.94 -13.99
CA PHE A 490 5.95 19.15 -15.29
C PHE A 490 6.89 20.36 -15.23
N THR A 491 8.20 20.12 -15.08
CA THR A 491 9.23 21.17 -15.17
C THR A 491 9.35 21.75 -16.57
N ASP A 492 9.99 22.91 -16.74
CA ASP A 492 10.23 23.56 -18.05
C ASP A 492 8.95 23.56 -18.94
N THR A 493 7.82 23.95 -18.34
CA THR A 493 6.47 23.86 -18.93
C THR A 493 5.66 25.10 -18.60
N ILE A 494 4.93 25.63 -19.58
CA ILE A 494 4.02 26.76 -19.41
C ILE A 494 2.61 26.26 -19.70
N LEU A 495 1.70 26.54 -18.76
CA LEU A 495 0.26 26.35 -18.91
C LEU A 495 -0.39 27.72 -19.04
N VAL A 496 -1.18 27.91 -20.09
CA VAL A 496 -2.00 29.11 -20.26
C VAL A 496 -3.46 28.68 -20.42
N PHE A 497 -4.27 29.07 -19.44
CA PHE A 497 -5.71 28.85 -19.43
C PHE A 497 -6.40 30.10 -19.97
N THR A 498 -7.24 29.93 -20.98
CA THR A 498 -8.22 30.90 -21.44
C THR A 498 -9.63 30.36 -21.14
N PRO A 499 -10.71 31.14 -21.33
CA PRO A 499 -12.06 30.65 -21.08
C PRO A 499 -12.47 29.41 -21.88
N THR A 500 -11.82 29.18 -23.04
CA THR A 500 -12.17 28.12 -23.98
C THR A 500 -11.00 27.20 -24.35
N GLU A 501 -9.76 27.55 -23.98
CA GLU A 501 -8.56 26.82 -24.41
C GLU A 501 -7.55 26.65 -23.26
N LEU A 502 -6.90 25.50 -23.22
CA LEU A 502 -5.72 25.24 -22.38
C LEU A 502 -4.51 25.05 -23.30
N HIS A 503 -3.61 26.03 -23.31
CA HIS A 503 -2.35 25.95 -24.06
C HIS A 503 -1.25 25.35 -23.19
N VAL A 504 -0.52 24.40 -23.74
CA VAL A 504 0.62 23.76 -23.07
C VAL A 504 1.86 23.93 -23.93
N VAL A 505 2.81 24.74 -23.47
CA VAL A 505 4.15 24.85 -24.08
C VAL A 505 5.11 23.98 -23.28
N ALA A 506 5.54 22.87 -23.88
CA ALA A 506 6.47 21.94 -23.24
C ALA A 506 7.26 21.16 -24.31
N GLY A 507 8.33 20.45 -23.90
CA GLY A 507 9.03 19.54 -24.81
C GLY A 507 8.12 18.43 -25.36
N SER A 508 8.38 17.95 -26.57
CA SER A 508 7.47 17.03 -27.31
C SER A 508 7.02 15.79 -26.52
N LYS A 509 7.91 15.21 -25.70
CA LYS A 509 7.56 14.06 -24.84
C LYS A 509 6.56 14.41 -23.74
N LYS A 510 6.64 15.65 -23.20
CA LYS A 510 5.74 16.13 -22.16
C LYS A 510 4.38 16.45 -22.76
N THR A 511 4.33 17.12 -23.92
CA THR A 511 3.07 17.38 -24.62
C THR A 511 2.32 16.09 -24.99
N ASP A 512 3.03 15.01 -25.32
CA ASP A 512 2.39 13.71 -25.55
C ASP A 512 1.68 13.15 -24.31
N LEU A 513 2.17 13.46 -23.10
CA LEU A 513 1.50 13.06 -21.85
C LEU A 513 0.21 13.87 -21.62
N PHE A 514 0.19 15.15 -22.01
CA PHE A 514 -1.01 15.99 -21.89
C PHE A 514 -2.16 15.55 -22.78
N LYS A 515 -1.93 14.75 -23.84
CA LYS A 515 -3.03 14.14 -24.62
C LYS A 515 -3.97 13.30 -23.75
N GLN A 516 -3.49 12.78 -22.62
CA GLN A 516 -4.31 11.99 -21.69
C GLN A 516 -5.36 12.83 -20.96
N VAL A 517 -5.22 14.17 -20.91
CA VAL A 517 -6.20 15.07 -20.28
C VAL A 517 -7.13 15.74 -21.29
N GLU A 518 -7.00 15.45 -22.59
CA GLU A 518 -7.80 16.06 -23.66
C GLU A 518 -9.31 15.79 -23.50
N SER A 519 -9.68 14.58 -23.09
CA SER A 519 -11.08 14.23 -22.80
C SER A 519 -11.64 15.03 -21.63
N ALA A 520 -10.88 15.16 -20.54
CA ALA A 520 -11.29 15.93 -19.36
C ALA A 520 -11.45 17.43 -19.69
N CYS A 521 -10.56 17.99 -20.52
CA CYS A 521 -10.73 19.36 -21.02
C CYS A 521 -12.01 19.49 -21.86
N THR A 522 -12.25 18.54 -22.76
CA THR A 522 -13.43 18.56 -23.65
C THR A 522 -14.74 18.48 -22.88
N ASP A 523 -14.81 17.65 -21.84
CA ASP A 523 -16.01 17.50 -20.99
C ASP A 523 -16.39 18.82 -20.28
N GLU A 524 -15.40 19.69 -20.04
CA GLU A 524 -15.56 21.02 -19.43
C GLU A 524 -15.71 22.15 -20.47
N GLY A 525 -15.76 21.81 -21.76
CA GLY A 525 -15.85 22.78 -22.85
C GLY A 525 -14.55 23.55 -23.13
N ILE A 526 -13.40 23.00 -22.71
CA ILE A 526 -12.07 23.56 -22.92
C ILE A 526 -11.33 22.76 -24.01
N THR A 527 -10.78 23.45 -24.99
CA THR A 527 -9.95 22.84 -26.05
C THR A 527 -8.50 22.77 -25.58
N LEU A 528 -7.92 21.57 -25.54
CA LEU A 528 -6.49 21.40 -25.25
C LEU A 528 -5.65 21.73 -26.49
N VAL A 529 -4.74 22.70 -26.38
CA VAL A 529 -3.83 23.10 -27.46
C VAL A 529 -2.39 22.84 -27.03
N LEU A 530 -1.70 21.96 -27.76
CA LEU A 530 -0.35 21.52 -27.42
C LEU A 530 0.68 22.18 -28.33
N HIS A 531 1.65 22.86 -27.74
CA HIS A 531 2.75 23.51 -28.44
C HIS A 531 4.08 22.80 -28.14
N PRO A 532 4.46 21.77 -28.94
CA PRO A 532 5.65 20.97 -28.70
C PRO A 532 6.93 21.76 -29.02
N LYS A 533 7.65 22.15 -27.97
CA LYS A 533 8.94 22.83 -28.05
C LYS A 533 10.06 21.88 -28.54
N PRO A 534 10.83 22.24 -29.59
CA PRO A 534 11.98 21.47 -30.04
C PRO A 534 13.10 21.36 -28.99
N LYS A 535 13.91 20.30 -29.10
CA LYS A 535 15.02 20.06 -28.17
C LYS A 535 16.12 21.11 -28.40
N LYS A 536 16.60 21.75 -27.33
CA LYS A 536 17.61 22.83 -27.28
C LYS A 536 17.12 24.24 -27.65
N GLU A 537 15.83 24.40 -27.94
CA GLU A 537 15.23 25.71 -28.10
C GLU A 537 14.58 26.17 -26.78
N ASP A 538 14.41 27.48 -26.63
CA ASP A 538 13.72 28.09 -25.48
C ASP A 538 12.20 28.04 -25.63
N GLY A 539 11.69 27.83 -26.86
CA GLY A 539 10.27 27.74 -27.17
C GLY A 539 9.63 29.06 -27.56
N SER A 540 10.42 30.10 -27.84
CA SER A 540 9.92 31.43 -28.20
C SER A 540 8.91 31.40 -29.36
N ALA A 541 9.12 30.55 -30.37
CA ALA A 541 8.16 30.41 -31.48
C ALA A 541 6.79 29.88 -31.01
N GLN A 542 6.79 28.85 -30.16
CA GLN A 542 5.57 28.29 -29.57
C GLN A 542 4.89 29.28 -28.62
N MET A 543 5.67 30.04 -27.85
CA MET A 543 5.15 31.09 -26.97
C MET A 543 4.51 32.22 -27.76
N GLN A 544 5.06 32.56 -28.94
CA GLN A 544 4.50 33.60 -29.80
C GLN A 544 3.08 33.23 -30.27
N GLU A 545 2.84 31.96 -30.64
CA GLU A 545 1.51 31.47 -30.99
C GLU A 545 0.51 31.69 -29.83
N VAL A 546 0.91 31.40 -28.59
CA VAL A 546 0.07 31.62 -27.40
C VAL A 546 -0.16 33.10 -27.15
N ILE A 547 0.85 33.96 -27.32
CA ILE A 547 0.72 35.42 -27.17
C ILE A 547 -0.22 36.00 -28.21
N ASP A 548 -0.19 35.50 -29.45
CA ASP A 548 -1.08 35.96 -30.51
C ASP A 548 -2.54 35.58 -30.20
N VAL A 549 -2.78 34.38 -29.65
CA VAL A 549 -4.11 33.98 -29.14
C VAL A 549 -4.55 34.89 -28.01
N LEU A 550 -3.71 35.17 -27.01
CA LEU A 550 -4.02 36.07 -25.91
C LEU A 550 -4.37 37.48 -26.40
N LYS A 551 -3.62 38.04 -27.37
CA LYS A 551 -3.89 39.36 -27.96
C LYS A 551 -5.23 39.42 -28.70
N SER A 552 -5.75 38.29 -29.18
CA SER A 552 -7.04 38.22 -29.88
C SER A 552 -8.25 38.24 -28.95
N GLN A 553 -8.05 38.04 -27.63
CA GLN A 553 -9.13 38.04 -26.64
C GLN A 553 -9.63 39.46 -26.36
N GLU A 554 -10.95 39.67 -26.41
CA GLU A 554 -11.56 40.93 -26.01
C GLU A 554 -11.42 41.15 -24.50
N SER A 555 -10.91 42.31 -24.07
CA SER A 555 -10.74 42.66 -22.65
C SER A 555 -9.88 41.68 -21.83
N LEU A 556 -8.72 41.27 -22.39
CA LEU A 556 -7.76 40.41 -21.69
C LEU A 556 -7.20 41.06 -20.41
N VAL A 557 -7.29 40.33 -19.30
CA VAL A 557 -6.53 40.56 -18.07
C VAL A 557 -5.80 39.26 -17.74
N LEU A 558 -4.48 39.27 -17.88
CA LEU A 558 -3.66 38.07 -17.73
C LEU A 558 -3.25 37.88 -16.26
N GLY A 559 -3.80 36.86 -15.64
CA GLY A 559 -3.38 36.38 -14.33
C GLY A 559 -2.00 35.74 -14.39
N THR A 560 -1.10 36.17 -13.50
CA THR A 560 0.27 35.64 -13.39
C THR A 560 0.68 35.47 -11.93
N LEU A 561 1.84 34.87 -11.70
CA LEU A 561 2.46 34.70 -10.37
C LEU A 561 3.72 35.58 -10.26
N PRO A 562 3.60 36.91 -10.10
CA PRO A 562 4.74 37.84 -10.18
C PRO A 562 5.74 37.72 -9.03
N LYS A 563 5.35 37.08 -7.92
CA LYS A 563 6.21 36.83 -6.76
C LYS A 563 7.17 35.66 -6.97
N GLU A 564 6.92 34.81 -7.96
CA GLU A 564 7.77 33.67 -8.28
C GLU A 564 8.80 34.06 -9.33
N LYS A 565 10.00 33.46 -9.24
CA LYS A 565 11.06 33.63 -10.23
C LYS A 565 11.52 32.28 -10.77
N PRO A 566 10.70 31.59 -11.59
CA PRO A 566 11.06 30.30 -12.16
C PRO A 566 12.32 30.41 -13.02
N VAL A 567 13.30 29.56 -12.75
CA VAL A 567 14.60 29.58 -13.43
C VAL A 567 14.58 28.67 -14.66
N GLY A 568 15.16 29.13 -15.77
CA GLY A 568 15.33 28.31 -16.97
C GLY A 568 15.05 29.08 -18.26
N PRO A 569 15.63 28.63 -19.39
CA PRO A 569 15.56 29.36 -20.67
C PRO A 569 14.12 29.57 -21.17
N THR A 570 13.23 28.60 -20.96
CA THR A 570 11.82 28.70 -21.37
C THR A 570 11.02 29.66 -20.49
N THR A 571 11.25 29.67 -19.18
CA THR A 571 10.51 30.55 -18.27
C THR A 571 11.03 31.99 -18.33
N GLU A 572 12.35 32.18 -18.51
CA GLU A 572 12.96 33.49 -18.75
C GLU A 572 12.50 34.10 -20.09
N ALA A 573 12.46 33.29 -21.15
CA ALA A 573 11.92 33.74 -22.45
C ALA A 573 10.44 34.12 -22.34
N TRP A 574 9.62 33.30 -21.66
CA TRP A 574 8.21 33.60 -21.43
C TRP A 574 7.99 34.91 -20.68
N GLN A 575 8.72 35.13 -19.59
CA GLN A 575 8.63 36.39 -18.82
C GLN A 575 8.97 37.60 -19.67
N ARG A 576 10.06 37.53 -20.46
CA ARG A 576 10.45 38.60 -21.38
C ARG A 576 9.35 38.86 -22.42
N MET A 577 8.82 37.82 -23.05
CA MET A 577 7.82 37.98 -24.11
C MET A 577 6.48 38.50 -23.59
N VAL A 578 6.04 38.07 -22.39
CA VAL A 578 4.85 38.63 -21.73
C VAL A 578 5.03 40.11 -21.40
N GLN A 579 6.22 40.50 -20.94
CA GLN A 579 6.55 41.90 -20.66
C GLN A 579 6.58 42.75 -21.95
N GLU A 580 7.19 42.26 -23.02
CA GLU A 580 7.23 42.92 -24.34
C GLU A 580 5.84 43.02 -25.00
N ALA A 581 4.96 42.04 -24.75
CA ALA A 581 3.59 42.06 -25.24
C ALA A 581 2.71 43.13 -24.56
N GLY A 582 3.10 43.65 -23.39
CA GLY A 582 2.43 44.76 -22.73
C GLY A 582 1.03 44.43 -22.21
N PHE A 583 0.75 43.17 -21.85
CA PHE A 583 -0.54 42.75 -21.31
C PHE A 583 -0.86 43.43 -19.97
N ASN A 584 -2.15 43.71 -19.72
CA ASN A 584 -2.61 44.06 -18.38
C ASN A 584 -2.53 42.81 -17.50
N THR A 585 -1.58 42.79 -16.55
CA THR A 585 -1.31 41.62 -15.71
C THR A 585 -1.75 41.84 -14.26
N VAL A 586 -2.26 40.78 -13.63
CA VAL A 586 -2.68 40.78 -12.22
C VAL A 586 -2.10 39.58 -11.46
N ASP A 587 -1.90 39.72 -10.15
CA ASP A 587 -1.47 38.63 -9.27
C ASP A 587 -2.66 37.75 -8.91
N VAL A 588 -2.65 36.50 -9.37
CA VAL A 588 -3.70 35.49 -9.10
C VAL A 588 -3.32 34.50 -8.01
N GLY A 589 -2.22 34.74 -7.31
CA GLY A 589 -1.76 33.84 -6.26
C GLY A 589 -2.81 33.64 -5.15
N GLU A 590 -3.64 34.63 -4.88
CA GLU A 590 -4.73 34.52 -3.90
C GLU A 590 -5.86 33.61 -4.38
N GLY A 591 -6.32 33.76 -5.61
CA GLY A 591 -7.35 32.89 -6.21
C GLY A 591 -6.90 31.42 -6.25
N LEU A 592 -5.66 31.16 -6.67
CA LEU A 592 -5.10 29.80 -6.67
C LEU A 592 -4.96 29.22 -5.27
N ALA A 593 -4.51 30.01 -4.30
CA ALA A 593 -4.41 29.58 -2.91
C ALA A 593 -5.80 29.20 -2.35
N SER A 594 -6.79 30.04 -2.61
CA SER A 594 -8.18 29.80 -2.18
C SER A 594 -8.74 28.53 -2.83
N ALA A 595 -8.56 28.36 -4.15
CA ALA A 595 -9.02 27.16 -4.86
C ALA A 595 -8.43 25.87 -4.26
N MET A 596 -7.14 25.87 -3.93
CA MET A 596 -6.47 24.71 -3.33
C MET A 596 -6.67 24.59 -1.80
N ALA A 597 -7.33 25.55 -1.13
CA ALA A 597 -7.40 25.58 0.33
C ALA A 597 -8.20 24.41 0.94
N PRO A 598 -9.43 24.11 0.48
CA PRO A 598 -10.15 22.90 0.90
C PRO A 598 -9.43 21.66 0.39
N LYS A 599 -9.15 20.71 1.29
CA LYS A 599 -8.52 19.43 0.96
C LYS A 599 -9.60 18.37 0.81
N ASP A 600 -9.49 17.56 -0.24
CA ASP A 600 -10.30 16.35 -0.35
C ASP A 600 -9.87 15.30 0.68
N GLU A 601 -10.54 14.13 0.68
CA GLU A 601 -10.22 13.04 1.61
C GLU A 601 -8.80 12.47 1.44
N GLU A 602 -8.30 12.37 0.21
CA GLU A 602 -6.96 11.83 -0.08
C GLU A 602 -5.87 12.82 0.36
N GLU A 603 -6.04 14.09 0.01
CA GLU A 603 -5.18 15.21 0.43
C GLU A 603 -5.12 15.29 1.96
N SER A 604 -6.28 15.28 2.62
CA SER A 604 -6.39 15.28 4.07
C SER A 604 -5.67 14.08 4.69
N LYS A 605 -5.80 12.90 4.09
CA LYS A 605 -5.11 11.68 4.55
C LYS A 605 -3.60 11.79 4.40
N ASN A 606 -3.10 12.40 3.33
CA ASN A 606 -1.67 12.59 3.13
C ASN A 606 -1.10 13.59 4.15
N ILE A 607 -1.80 14.69 4.42
CA ILE A 607 -1.43 15.65 5.48
C ILE A 607 -1.38 14.95 6.85
N LYS A 608 -2.39 14.13 7.18
CA LYS A 608 -2.42 13.38 8.45
C LYS A 608 -1.26 12.39 8.58
N LYS A 609 -0.83 11.75 7.50
CA LYS A 609 0.35 10.88 7.51
C LYS A 609 1.64 11.67 7.74
N ALA A 610 1.78 12.83 7.09
CA ALA A 610 2.90 13.73 7.35
C ALA A 610 2.89 14.21 8.82
N ALA A 611 1.73 14.59 9.35
CA ALA A 611 1.54 15.02 10.73
C ALA A 611 1.87 13.92 11.75
N PHE A 612 1.41 12.69 11.50
CA PHE A 612 1.74 11.52 12.31
C PHE A 612 3.25 11.23 12.30
N LEU A 613 3.90 11.35 11.13
CA LEU A 613 5.35 11.14 11.02
C LEU A 613 6.14 12.18 11.83
N VAL A 614 5.87 13.48 11.67
CA VAL A 614 6.61 14.52 12.40
C VAL A 614 6.38 14.43 13.91
N SER A 615 5.14 14.16 14.33
CA SER A 615 4.82 14.04 15.76
C SER A 615 5.51 12.83 16.38
N SER A 616 5.56 11.71 15.65
CA SER A 616 6.28 10.52 16.11
C SER A 616 7.79 10.73 16.12
N ALA A 617 8.34 11.45 15.14
CA ALA A 617 9.76 11.79 15.11
C ALA A 617 10.16 12.67 16.29
N VAL A 618 9.30 13.61 16.69
CA VAL A 618 9.51 14.40 17.90
C VAL A 618 9.41 13.52 19.15
N GLN A 619 8.27 12.84 19.33
CA GLN A 619 7.95 12.16 20.59
C GLN A 619 8.77 10.89 20.83
N SER A 620 9.05 10.11 19.78
CA SER A 620 9.69 8.80 19.89
C SER A 620 11.18 8.81 19.56
N PHE A 621 11.72 9.95 19.10
CA PHE A 621 13.14 10.05 18.76
C PHE A 621 13.79 11.34 19.26
N ALA A 622 13.30 12.52 18.87
CA ALA A 622 13.95 13.78 19.25
C ALA A 622 13.96 13.98 20.77
N VAL A 623 12.83 13.77 21.45
CA VAL A 623 12.71 13.88 22.91
C VAL A 623 13.66 12.90 23.62
N PRO A 624 13.61 11.58 23.38
CA PRO A 624 14.58 10.64 24.00
C PRO A 624 16.05 10.96 23.70
N GLN A 625 16.36 11.51 22.52
CA GLN A 625 17.73 11.94 22.20
C GLN A 625 18.14 13.16 23.03
N ILE A 626 17.25 14.14 23.22
CA ILE A 626 17.51 15.33 24.04
C ILE A 626 17.65 14.93 25.50
N GLU A 627 16.74 14.12 26.04
CA GLU A 627 16.80 13.57 27.41
C GLU A 627 18.13 12.86 27.67
N GLY A 628 18.53 11.92 26.79
CA GLY A 628 19.80 11.21 26.95
C GLY A 628 21.05 12.07 26.75
N ILE A 629 20.95 13.23 26.09
CA ILE A 629 22.05 14.19 26.01
C ILE A 629 22.19 14.95 27.34
N ILE A 630 21.06 15.34 27.93
CA ILE A 630 20.99 16.04 29.21
C ILE A 630 21.46 15.11 30.34
N ASP A 631 20.90 13.89 30.42
CA ASP A 631 21.20 12.90 31.47
C ASP A 631 22.67 12.47 31.51
N GLU A 632 23.29 12.33 30.33
CA GLU A 632 24.70 11.93 30.20
C GLU A 632 25.67 13.13 30.07
N GLU A 633 25.16 14.36 30.25
CA GLU A 633 25.89 15.61 30.09
C GLU A 633 26.75 15.70 28.81
N LYS A 634 26.23 15.19 27.70
CA LYS A 634 26.95 15.11 26.42
C LYS A 634 27.01 16.46 25.69
N LYS A 635 28.20 16.80 25.18
CA LYS A 635 28.36 17.94 24.25
C LYS A 635 28.03 17.53 22.80
N VAL A 636 26.79 17.76 22.38
CA VAL A 636 26.30 17.45 21.02
C VAL A 636 25.85 18.73 20.31
N LYS A 637 26.28 18.94 19.06
CA LYS A 637 25.89 20.09 18.25
C LYS A 637 24.42 20.06 17.83
N HIS A 638 23.75 21.20 17.72
CA HIS A 638 22.38 21.29 17.21
C HIS A 638 22.24 20.69 15.80
N SER A 639 23.14 21.02 14.88
CA SER A 639 23.21 20.48 13.52
C SER A 639 23.28 18.94 13.48
N LYS A 640 23.97 18.33 14.45
CA LYS A 640 24.08 16.87 14.57
C LYS A 640 22.77 16.23 15.05
N ILE A 641 22.03 16.88 15.93
CA ILE A 641 20.70 16.42 16.36
C ILE A 641 19.70 16.55 15.20
N SER A 642 19.72 17.70 14.52
CA SER A 642 18.93 17.95 13.30
C SER A 642 19.12 16.86 12.26
N GLY A 643 20.36 16.56 11.86
CA GLY A 643 20.65 15.55 10.85
C GLY A 643 20.18 14.15 11.23
N LYS A 644 20.23 13.79 12.52
CA LYS A 644 19.68 12.52 13.01
C LYS A 644 18.16 12.48 12.92
N ILE A 645 17.46 13.56 13.27
CA ILE A 645 16.01 13.63 13.16
C ILE A 645 15.60 13.51 11.69
N GLU A 646 16.30 14.19 10.79
CA GLU A 646 16.08 14.11 9.35
C GLU A 646 16.29 12.69 8.82
N GLU A 647 17.36 12.01 9.23
CA GLU A 647 17.63 10.61 8.85
C GLU A 647 16.48 9.66 9.26
N VAL A 648 15.85 9.93 10.40
CA VAL A 648 14.73 9.15 10.92
C VAL A 648 13.41 9.50 10.23
N LEU A 649 13.21 10.76 9.83
CA LEU A 649 12.08 11.14 8.98
C LEU A 649 12.12 10.42 7.63
N MET A 650 13.31 10.38 6.99
CA MET A 650 13.49 9.74 5.68
C MET A 650 13.37 8.20 5.74
N ASP A 651 13.55 7.60 6.92
CA ASP A 651 13.38 6.18 7.17
C ASP A 651 12.41 5.91 8.33
N PRO A 652 11.08 5.98 8.09
CA PRO A 652 10.07 5.80 9.13
C PRO A 652 10.11 4.42 9.79
N SER A 653 10.82 3.44 9.21
CA SER A 653 11.01 2.12 9.83
C SER A 653 11.79 2.21 11.15
N LYS A 654 12.68 3.22 11.29
CA LYS A 654 13.39 3.52 12.54
C LYS A 654 12.47 3.97 13.68
N LEU A 655 11.32 4.55 13.33
CA LEU A 655 10.24 4.89 14.28
C LEU A 655 9.21 3.77 14.44
N LYS A 656 9.41 2.60 13.80
CA LYS A 656 8.43 1.50 13.71
C LYS A 656 7.11 1.92 13.04
N ILE A 657 7.18 2.91 12.14
CA ILE A 657 6.02 3.45 11.41
C ILE A 657 5.96 2.82 10.01
N LYS A 658 4.78 2.32 9.64
CA LYS A 658 4.52 1.75 8.31
C LYS A 658 4.06 2.82 7.32
N LEU A 659 4.98 3.69 6.92
CA LEU A 659 4.78 4.65 5.83
C LEU A 659 5.76 4.37 4.69
N LYS A 660 5.34 4.70 3.46
CA LYS A 660 6.16 4.57 2.25
C LYS A 660 7.26 5.62 2.26
N SER A 661 8.53 5.21 2.29
CA SER A 661 9.68 6.12 2.32
C SER A 661 9.89 6.86 0.99
N GLU A 662 9.43 6.29 -0.13
CA GLU A 662 9.67 6.88 -1.47
C GLU A 662 8.90 8.18 -1.71
N VAL A 663 7.88 8.45 -0.90
CA VAL A 663 7.04 9.65 -0.98
C VAL A 663 7.21 10.55 0.25
N ILE A 664 8.21 10.27 1.09
CA ILE A 664 8.55 11.08 2.25
C ILE A 664 9.71 11.99 1.89
N ASP A 665 9.63 13.23 2.37
CA ASP A 665 10.72 14.19 2.28
C ASP A 665 10.68 15.12 3.51
N ALA A 666 11.81 15.69 3.90
CA ALA A 666 11.82 16.76 4.89
C ALA A 666 11.19 18.02 4.29
N ALA A 667 10.29 18.66 5.04
CA ALA A 667 9.73 19.94 4.60
C ALA A 667 10.78 21.05 4.73
N TYR A 668 11.56 20.99 5.80
CA TYR A 668 12.74 21.80 6.05
C TYR A 668 13.66 21.00 6.97
N PRO A 669 14.98 21.26 6.99
CA PRO A 669 15.89 20.63 7.94
C PRO A 669 15.40 20.88 9.38
N PRO A 670 15.29 19.85 10.24
CA PRO A 670 14.81 20.03 11.60
C PRO A 670 15.58 21.14 12.35
N ILE A 671 14.85 22.00 13.06
CA ILE A 671 15.42 23.18 13.72
C ILE A 671 15.54 22.87 15.20
N ILE A 672 16.78 22.85 15.72
CA ILE A 672 17.12 22.70 17.12
C ILE A 672 17.90 23.95 17.55
N GLN A 673 17.42 24.64 18.58
CA GLN A 673 18.02 25.89 19.09
C GLN A 673 18.01 25.90 20.62
N SER A 674 19.09 26.38 21.23
CA SER A 674 19.22 26.61 22.68
C SER A 674 20.32 27.64 22.96
N GLY A 675 20.59 27.98 24.23
CA GLY A 675 21.76 28.79 24.57
C GLY A 675 21.57 30.29 24.33
N GLY A 676 20.32 30.77 24.37
CA GLY A 676 20.00 32.19 24.24
C GLY A 676 19.93 32.74 22.82
N LYS A 677 20.10 31.88 21.80
CA LYS A 677 20.07 32.27 20.38
C LYS A 677 18.91 31.56 19.68
N TYR A 678 17.87 32.31 19.35
CA TYR A 678 16.67 31.76 18.73
C TYR A 678 16.30 32.54 17.47
N ASP A 679 15.98 31.81 16.42
CA ASP A 679 15.39 32.32 15.18
C ASP A 679 14.21 31.42 14.83
N LEU A 680 13.00 31.88 15.14
CA LEU A 680 11.78 31.09 15.00
C LEU A 680 11.22 31.06 13.57
N ARG A 681 11.98 31.55 12.58
CA ARG A 681 11.61 31.42 11.17
C ARG A 681 11.81 29.97 10.71
N ILE A 682 10.88 29.45 9.92
CA ILE A 682 11.01 28.13 9.27
C ILE A 682 12.20 28.01 8.30
N SER A 683 12.80 29.15 7.92
CA SER A 683 14.02 29.22 7.13
C SER A 683 15.30 29.21 7.98
N ALA A 684 15.18 29.18 9.32
CA ALA A 684 16.32 29.09 10.20
C ALA A 684 16.96 27.70 10.09
N GLY A 685 18.28 27.63 10.29
CA GLY A 685 19.02 26.38 10.37
C GLY A 685 19.42 26.06 11.81
N SER A 686 19.67 24.79 12.08
CA SER A 686 20.35 24.35 13.30
C SER A 686 21.84 24.67 13.21
N ASP A 687 22.38 25.41 14.19
CA ASP A 687 23.77 25.83 14.17
C ASP A 687 24.74 24.73 14.68
N ASP A 688 26.03 25.06 14.72
CA ASP A 688 27.09 24.16 15.14
C ASP A 688 27.48 24.29 16.62
N GLN A 689 26.71 25.05 17.41
CA GLN A 689 26.91 25.19 18.85
C GLN A 689 26.42 23.93 19.58
N PRO A 690 27.06 23.54 20.69
CA PRO A 690 26.56 22.49 21.56
C PRO A 690 25.18 22.85 22.14
N LEU A 691 24.33 21.82 22.28
CA LEU A 691 23.08 21.92 23.02
C LEU A 691 23.37 22.44 24.44
N SER A 692 22.72 23.54 24.79
CA SER A 692 22.77 24.14 26.12
C SER A 692 21.57 23.67 26.93
N TYR A 693 21.78 23.33 28.21
CA TYR A 693 20.75 22.80 29.09
C TYR A 693 19.94 23.95 29.69
N ASP A 694 19.17 24.62 28.83
CA ASP A 694 18.32 25.75 29.18
C ASP A 694 16.93 25.61 28.54
N THR A 695 16.55 26.52 27.64
CA THR A 695 15.34 26.40 26.81
C THR A 695 15.71 25.82 25.45
N ILE A 696 15.09 24.71 25.07
CA ILE A 696 15.38 24.03 23.81
C ILE A 696 14.16 24.13 22.90
N VAL A 697 14.32 24.81 21.76
CA VAL A 697 13.30 24.88 20.71
C VAL A 697 13.54 23.78 19.68
N CYS A 698 12.50 23.01 19.37
CA CYS A 698 12.52 21.94 18.37
C CYS A 698 11.38 22.14 17.36
N SER A 699 11.70 22.33 16.08
CA SER A 699 10.72 22.42 14.99
C SER A 699 11.01 21.36 13.94
N VAL A 700 10.01 20.55 13.61
CA VAL A 700 10.15 19.42 12.68
C VAL A 700 9.03 19.48 11.65
N GLY A 701 9.39 19.42 10.37
CA GLY A 701 8.44 19.39 9.26
C GLY A 701 8.75 18.29 8.27
N ALA A 702 7.72 17.60 7.79
CA ALA A 702 7.84 16.56 6.79
C ALA A 702 6.75 16.68 5.73
N ARG A 703 7.01 16.05 4.59
CA ARG A 703 6.11 15.91 3.47
C ARG A 703 5.78 14.44 3.28
N TYR A 704 4.53 14.14 2.99
CA TYR A 704 4.10 12.83 2.54
C TYR A 704 3.29 12.98 1.26
N ALA A 705 3.76 12.39 0.16
CA ALA A 705 3.19 12.58 -1.18
C ALA A 705 3.03 14.08 -1.54
N SER A 706 4.07 14.86 -1.26
CA SER A 706 4.15 16.32 -1.43
C SER A 706 3.36 17.20 -0.45
N TYR A 707 2.45 16.63 0.36
CA TYR A 707 1.69 17.38 1.36
C TYR A 707 2.47 17.54 2.68
N CYS A 708 2.57 18.78 3.15
CA CYS A 708 3.35 19.17 4.31
C CYS A 708 2.55 19.04 5.61
N ALA A 709 3.28 18.74 6.68
CA ALA A 709 2.87 18.99 8.05
C ALA A 709 4.08 19.49 8.85
N SER A 710 3.80 20.24 9.91
CA SER A 710 4.82 20.80 10.79
C SER A 710 4.36 20.74 12.25
N VAL A 711 5.33 20.52 13.14
CA VAL A 711 5.16 20.57 14.58
C VAL A 711 6.32 21.31 15.22
N GLY A 712 6.05 22.08 16.27
CA GLY A 712 7.04 22.88 16.99
C GLY A 712 6.80 22.81 18.49
N ARG A 713 7.84 22.55 19.26
CA ARG A 713 7.81 22.41 20.72
C ARG A 713 8.97 23.18 21.36
N THR A 714 8.77 23.57 22.61
CA THR A 714 9.80 24.15 23.47
C THR A 714 9.90 23.30 24.72
N TYR A 715 11.12 22.91 25.05
CA TYR A 715 11.48 22.16 26.24
C TYR A 715 12.28 23.05 27.18
N PHE A 716 12.23 22.78 28.48
CA PHE A 716 12.92 23.55 29.50
C PHE A 716 13.72 22.63 30.41
N VAL A 717 14.95 23.03 30.72
CA VAL A 717 15.80 22.40 31.74
C VAL A 717 15.97 23.40 32.88
N ASP A 718 15.68 22.96 34.09
CA ASP A 718 15.67 23.76 35.32
C ASP A 718 14.95 25.12 35.16
N PRO A 719 13.69 25.13 34.66
CA PRO A 719 12.98 26.37 34.37
C PRO A 719 12.74 27.23 35.62
N THR A 720 12.81 28.55 35.42
CA THR A 720 12.32 29.53 36.41
C THR A 720 10.79 29.50 36.49
N ALA A 721 10.24 29.93 37.64
CA ALA A 721 8.80 30.10 37.81
C ALA A 721 8.18 31.04 36.75
N ASN A 722 8.94 32.05 36.33
CA ASN A 722 8.53 32.95 35.24
C ASN A 722 8.40 32.23 33.89
N GLN A 723 9.36 31.38 33.52
CA GLN A 723 9.27 30.57 32.29
C GLN A 723 8.06 29.62 32.31
N GLN A 724 7.77 29.02 33.45
CA GLN A 724 6.59 28.16 33.63
C GLN A 724 5.29 28.95 33.41
N ALA A 725 5.15 30.13 34.04
CA ALA A 725 3.97 30.96 33.89
C ALA A 725 3.79 31.46 32.45
N VAL A 726 4.87 31.86 31.79
CA VAL A 726 4.85 32.30 30.38
C VAL A 726 4.47 31.14 29.46
N TYR A 727 5.04 29.95 29.63
CA TYR A 727 4.69 28.79 28.82
C TYR A 727 3.22 28.39 29.00
N ALA A 728 2.70 28.41 30.23
CA ALA A 728 1.28 28.12 30.48
C ALA A 728 0.34 29.11 29.77
N ALA A 729 0.69 30.41 29.76
CA ALA A 729 -0.06 31.42 29.02
C ALA A 729 0.02 31.18 27.50
N CYS A 730 1.21 30.85 26.97
CA CYS A 730 1.41 30.48 25.58
C CYS A 730 0.58 29.25 25.17
N LEU A 731 0.57 28.21 26.00
CA LEU A 731 -0.20 26.99 25.74
C LEU A 731 -1.70 27.29 25.66
N LYS A 732 -2.24 28.08 26.59
CA LYS A 732 -3.64 28.52 26.57
C LYS A 732 -3.94 29.34 25.29
N ALA A 733 -3.05 30.23 24.90
CA ALA A 733 -3.20 31.05 23.70
C ALA A 733 -3.17 30.24 22.40
N HIS A 734 -2.27 29.26 22.30
CA HIS A 734 -2.19 28.35 21.18
C HIS A 734 -3.45 27.48 21.06
N ALA A 735 -3.93 26.91 22.17
CA ALA A 735 -5.17 26.16 22.21
C ALA A 735 -6.40 27.02 21.82
N ALA A 736 -6.46 28.28 22.27
CA ALA A 736 -7.52 29.21 21.90
C ALA A 736 -7.49 29.53 20.39
N ALA A 737 -6.32 29.74 19.80
CA ALA A 737 -6.18 29.92 18.35
C ALA A 737 -6.66 28.71 17.56
N ILE A 738 -6.33 27.49 18.01
CA ILE A 738 -6.80 26.25 17.39
C ILE A 738 -8.33 26.15 17.49
N ALA A 739 -8.91 26.39 18.66
CA ALA A 739 -10.34 26.29 18.88
C ALA A 739 -11.15 27.28 18.03
N ALA A 740 -10.56 28.41 17.67
CA ALA A 740 -11.19 29.43 16.81
C ALA A 740 -11.23 29.04 15.32
N LEU A 741 -10.60 27.93 14.90
CA LEU A 741 -10.56 27.50 13.50
C LEU A 741 -11.85 26.78 13.04
N VAL A 742 -13.00 27.42 13.23
CA VAL A 742 -14.32 26.86 12.91
C VAL A 742 -14.74 27.26 11.51
N GLU A 743 -15.42 26.35 10.79
CA GLU A 743 -15.99 26.64 9.47
C GLU A 743 -16.87 27.91 9.50
N GLY A 744 -16.67 28.79 8.52
CA GLY A 744 -17.37 30.06 8.38
C GLY A 744 -16.79 31.22 9.20
N ALA A 745 -15.92 30.95 10.19
CA ALA A 745 -15.27 32.01 10.96
C ALA A 745 -14.22 32.77 10.12
N PRO A 746 -13.98 34.07 10.39
CA PRO A 746 -12.90 34.81 9.77
C PRO A 746 -11.54 34.28 10.22
N SER A 747 -10.56 34.24 9.32
CA SER A 747 -9.20 33.78 9.61
C SER A 747 -8.50 34.61 10.69
N THR A 748 -8.92 35.86 10.93
CA THR A 748 -8.42 36.71 12.03
C THR A 748 -8.84 36.21 13.42
N ALA A 749 -9.91 35.40 13.52
CA ALA A 749 -10.42 34.90 14.79
C ALA A 749 -9.37 34.09 15.57
N ALA A 750 -8.50 33.34 14.89
CA ALA A 750 -7.41 32.60 15.52
C ALA A 750 -6.39 33.54 16.18
N TYR A 751 -6.04 34.65 15.52
CA TYR A 751 -5.14 35.65 16.08
C TYR A 751 -5.77 36.35 17.28
N GLU A 752 -7.03 36.77 17.14
CA GLU A 752 -7.80 37.43 18.21
C GLU A 752 -7.89 36.55 19.45
N ALA A 753 -8.18 35.25 19.27
CA ALA A 753 -8.28 34.28 20.34
C ALA A 753 -6.94 34.10 21.07
N ALA A 754 -5.82 33.96 20.33
CA ALA A 754 -4.49 33.89 20.95
C ALA A 754 -4.14 35.16 21.74
N ALA A 755 -4.31 36.33 21.13
CA ALA A 755 -3.99 37.61 21.78
C ALA A 755 -4.87 37.86 23.02
N SER A 756 -6.15 37.51 22.95
CA SER A 756 -7.07 37.64 24.09
C SER A 756 -6.71 36.68 25.22
N ALA A 757 -6.39 35.43 24.91
CA ALA A 757 -5.98 34.44 25.90
C ALA A 757 -4.70 34.85 26.65
N LEU A 758 -3.73 35.48 25.96
CA LEU A 758 -2.53 36.04 26.61
C LEU A 758 -2.87 37.20 27.55
N ARG A 759 -3.74 38.12 27.13
CA ARG A 759 -4.20 39.25 27.97
C ARG A 759 -4.95 38.77 29.20
N GLU A 760 -5.85 37.79 29.05
CA GLU A 760 -6.58 37.16 30.16
C GLU A 760 -5.66 36.43 31.14
N ALA A 761 -4.55 35.87 30.66
CA ALA A 761 -3.53 35.24 31.50
C ALA A 761 -2.62 36.25 32.22
N GLY A 762 -2.92 37.55 32.13
CA GLY A 762 -2.10 38.62 32.74
C GLY A 762 -0.81 38.93 31.97
N GLN A 763 -0.66 38.40 30.75
CA GLN A 763 0.55 38.52 29.92
C GLN A 763 0.31 39.45 28.72
N ALA A 764 -0.22 40.65 28.98
CA ALA A 764 -0.57 41.61 27.91
C ALA A 764 0.63 42.02 27.05
N GLU A 765 1.82 42.13 27.64
CA GLU A 765 3.06 42.45 26.91
C GLU A 765 3.44 41.36 25.89
N LEU A 766 3.09 40.08 26.16
CA LEU A 766 3.33 38.99 25.22
C LEU A 766 2.38 39.04 24.03
N ALA A 767 1.15 39.52 24.23
CA ALA A 767 0.19 39.71 23.13
C ALA A 767 0.71 40.72 22.10
N GLU A 768 1.38 41.78 22.56
CA GLU A 768 1.99 42.79 21.68
C GLU A 768 3.29 42.30 21.00
N LYS A 769 3.90 41.23 21.53
CA LYS A 769 5.05 40.54 20.92
C LYS A 769 4.66 39.48 19.90
N LEU A 770 3.37 39.16 19.74
CA LEU A 770 2.93 38.26 18.69
C LEU A 770 3.36 38.82 17.32
N GLY A 771 3.81 37.92 16.44
CA GLY A 771 4.15 38.28 15.07
C GLY A 771 2.94 38.80 14.30
N ARG A 772 3.14 39.13 13.02
CA ARG A 772 2.04 39.55 12.12
C ARG A 772 1.00 38.45 11.86
N SER A 773 1.37 37.19 12.12
CA SER A 773 0.54 36.01 11.89
C SER A 773 0.72 35.00 13.02
N VAL A 774 -0.32 34.25 13.33
CA VAL A 774 -0.28 33.08 14.23
C VAL A 774 -0.43 31.76 13.45
N GLY A 775 -0.13 31.77 12.16
CA GLY A 775 -0.12 30.57 11.33
C GLY A 775 -0.47 30.82 9.87
N SER A 776 -0.67 29.75 9.12
CA SER A 776 -1.13 29.83 7.73
C SER A 776 -1.70 28.51 7.27
N VAL A 777 -2.41 28.52 6.14
CA VAL A 777 -2.74 27.30 5.41
C VAL A 777 -1.45 26.52 5.08
N ILE A 778 -1.53 25.20 5.22
CA ILE A 778 -0.48 24.24 4.92
C ILE A 778 -1.04 23.14 4.01
N GLY A 779 -0.23 22.64 3.08
CA GLY A 779 -0.65 21.62 2.12
C GLY A 779 0.51 21.27 1.20
N LEU A 780 0.33 21.41 -0.11
CA LEU A 780 1.44 21.30 -1.06
C LEU A 780 2.53 22.35 -0.78
N GLU A 781 2.09 23.56 -0.39
CA GLU A 781 2.92 24.63 0.14
C GLU A 781 3.09 24.45 1.66
N LEU A 782 4.33 24.58 2.16
CA LEU A 782 4.63 24.52 3.59
C LEU A 782 3.99 25.69 4.36
N ARG A 783 3.92 26.86 3.71
CA ARG A 783 3.33 28.08 4.25
C ARG A 783 2.71 28.89 3.13
N ASP A 784 1.39 28.97 3.10
CA ASP A 784 0.71 29.86 2.17
C ASP A 784 0.69 31.31 2.70
N GLN A 785 1.40 32.20 2.00
CA GLN A 785 1.49 33.61 2.38
C GLN A 785 0.19 34.40 2.12
N ASN A 786 -0.62 33.97 1.16
CA ASN A 786 -1.88 34.61 0.83
C ASN A 786 -2.98 34.20 1.81
N LEU A 787 -2.89 33.01 2.39
CA LEU A 787 -3.86 32.49 3.37
C LEU A 787 -3.21 32.32 4.75
N SER A 788 -2.77 33.43 5.33
CA SER A 788 -2.18 33.52 6.68
C SER A 788 -3.20 33.93 7.76
N LEU A 789 -3.00 33.46 8.99
CA LEU A 789 -3.82 33.80 10.17
C LEU A 789 -3.36 35.13 10.78
N LEU A 790 -3.68 36.22 10.08
CA LEU A 790 -3.20 37.57 10.38
C LEU A 790 -3.97 38.25 11.52
N ALA A 791 -3.36 39.31 12.05
CA ALA A 791 -3.98 40.19 13.04
C ALA A 791 -5.24 40.92 12.50
N PRO A 792 -6.16 41.35 13.39
CA PRO A 792 -7.34 42.13 13.02
C PRO A 792 -6.97 43.40 12.24
N GLY A 793 -7.83 43.80 11.31
CA GLY A 793 -7.58 44.95 10.43
C GLY A 793 -6.62 44.67 9.27
N GLN A 794 -6.08 43.45 9.18
CA GLN A 794 -5.41 42.95 7.98
C GLN A 794 -6.37 42.13 7.10
N ARG A 795 -5.85 41.58 6.00
CA ARG A 795 -6.61 40.70 5.12
C ARG A 795 -7.13 39.48 5.88
N SER A 796 -8.39 39.14 5.64
CA SER A 796 -9.08 38.00 6.23
C SER A 796 -9.76 37.18 5.14
N PHE A 797 -9.91 35.88 5.37
CA PHE A 797 -10.70 34.97 4.55
C PHE A 797 -11.61 34.12 5.45
N ALA A 798 -12.69 33.57 4.89
CA ALA A 798 -13.55 32.65 5.63
C ALA A 798 -12.93 31.25 5.66
N LEU A 799 -12.90 30.64 6.84
CA LEU A 799 -12.42 29.27 7.00
C LEU A 799 -13.41 28.27 6.39
N ARG A 800 -12.91 27.34 5.56
CA ARG A 800 -13.73 26.29 4.92
C ARG A 800 -13.39 24.93 5.49
N ALA A 801 -14.38 24.06 5.60
CA ALA A 801 -14.17 22.66 5.94
C ALA A 801 -13.13 22.01 5.01
N GLY A 802 -12.29 21.13 5.58
CA GLY A 802 -11.19 20.49 4.85
C GLY A 802 -9.94 21.37 4.69
N THR A 803 -9.95 22.64 5.10
CA THR A 803 -8.72 23.45 5.11
C THR A 803 -7.78 22.95 6.20
N ALA A 804 -6.51 22.69 5.83
CA ALA A 804 -5.45 22.38 6.77
C ALA A 804 -4.59 23.62 7.05
N LEU A 805 -4.29 23.90 8.32
CA LEU A 805 -3.51 25.05 8.76
C LEU A 805 -2.40 24.62 9.73
N CYS A 806 -1.25 25.28 9.66
CA CYS A 806 -0.23 25.21 10.71
C CYS A 806 -0.44 26.41 11.65
N VAL A 807 -0.93 26.16 12.86
CA VAL A 807 -1.13 27.18 13.90
C VAL A 807 0.15 27.31 14.71
N THR A 808 0.71 28.50 14.75
CA THR A 808 2.01 28.79 15.36
C THR A 808 1.91 29.92 16.37
N LEU A 809 2.30 29.67 17.61
CA LEU A 809 2.61 30.69 18.60
C LEU A 809 4.13 30.79 18.73
N SER A 810 4.69 31.94 18.33
CA SER A 810 6.14 32.15 18.26
C SER A 810 6.51 33.45 18.97
N LEU A 811 7.18 33.32 20.11
CA LEU A 811 7.66 34.45 20.92
C LEU A 811 9.16 34.30 21.14
N ALA A 812 9.94 35.21 20.56
CA ALA A 812 11.39 35.27 20.73
C ALA A 812 11.79 36.42 21.67
N ASP A 813 13.07 36.48 22.04
CA ASP A 813 13.63 37.58 22.83
C ASP A 813 12.89 37.82 24.17
N LEU A 814 12.51 36.75 24.84
CA LEU A 814 11.88 36.81 26.15
C LEU A 814 12.95 36.90 27.24
N PRO A 815 12.86 37.85 28.20
CA PRO A 815 13.85 37.97 29.26
C PRO A 815 13.72 36.84 30.28
N VAL A 816 14.86 36.40 30.85
CA VAL A 816 14.90 35.53 32.03
C VAL A 816 15.25 36.40 33.25
N PRO A 817 14.26 37.00 33.94
CA PRO A 817 14.52 37.94 35.04
C PRO A 817 15.26 37.27 36.21
N ASP A 818 14.97 36.00 36.46
CA ASP A 818 15.48 35.23 37.60
C ASP A 818 16.56 34.21 37.17
N ARG A 819 17.49 34.62 36.30
CA ARG A 819 18.50 33.71 35.74
C ARG A 819 19.44 33.13 36.83
N GLN A 820 19.70 31.84 36.78
CA GLN A 820 20.56 31.13 37.72
C GLN A 820 22.04 31.29 37.33
N GLY A 821 22.64 32.42 37.71
CA GLY A 821 24.06 32.71 37.50
C GLY A 821 24.38 33.48 36.20
N GLU A 822 25.61 34.01 36.09
CA GLU A 822 26.02 34.84 34.95
C GLU A 822 26.17 34.07 33.64
N ALA A 823 26.40 32.75 33.72
CA ALA A 823 26.54 31.85 32.56
C ALA A 823 25.19 31.44 31.94
N ALA A 824 24.08 31.55 32.67
CA ALA A 824 22.76 31.23 32.16
C ALA A 824 22.29 32.27 31.12
N PRO A 825 21.61 31.84 30.04
CA PRO A 825 21.15 32.77 29.01
C PRO A 825 20.22 33.84 29.56
N ALA A 826 20.46 35.10 29.18
CA ALA A 826 19.60 36.22 29.57
C ALA A 826 18.26 36.26 28.80
N ARG A 827 18.14 35.48 27.71
CA ARG A 827 16.97 35.45 26.83
C ARG A 827 16.60 34.03 26.42
N TYR A 828 15.32 33.81 26.18
CA TYR A 828 14.77 32.56 25.68
C TYR A 828 13.67 32.80 24.63
N ALA A 829 13.13 31.72 24.08
CA ALA A 829 12.02 31.76 23.14
C ALA A 829 11.01 30.65 23.45
N VAL A 830 9.76 30.84 23.02
CA VAL A 830 8.70 29.84 23.06
C VAL A 830 8.13 29.65 21.65
N LEU A 831 8.07 28.39 21.23
CA LEU A 831 7.49 27.95 19.97
C LEU A 831 6.50 26.80 20.24
N LEU A 832 5.24 27.03 19.90
CA LEU A 832 4.22 26.00 19.78
C LEU A 832 3.69 26.03 18.36
N ALA A 833 3.79 24.91 17.65
CA ALA A 833 3.27 24.79 16.30
C ALA A 833 2.57 23.45 16.08
N ASP A 834 1.38 23.48 15.47
CA ASP A 834 0.60 22.27 15.21
C ASP A 834 -0.14 22.35 13.87
N THR A 835 -0.24 21.21 13.20
CA THR A 835 -1.02 21.06 11.97
C THR A 835 -2.45 20.65 12.32
N VAL A 836 -3.42 21.46 11.89
CA VAL A 836 -4.83 21.37 12.28
C VAL A 836 -5.73 21.33 11.04
N LEU A 837 -6.77 20.51 11.05
CA LEU A 837 -7.80 20.48 10.00
C LEU A 837 -9.13 21.08 10.50
N VAL A 838 -9.69 22.00 9.70
CA VAL A 838 -11.04 22.55 9.90
C VAL A 838 -12.07 21.47 9.56
N ARG A 839 -13.05 21.26 10.45
CA ARG A 839 -14.11 20.25 10.27
C ARG A 839 -15.40 20.86 9.77
N ALA A 840 -16.20 20.06 9.07
CA ALA A 840 -17.49 20.46 8.53
C ALA A 840 -18.55 20.63 9.63
N GLY A 841 -19.57 21.44 9.34
CA GLY A 841 -20.74 21.62 10.20
C GLY A 841 -20.43 22.37 11.50
N GLY A 842 -19.36 23.18 11.52
CA GLY A 842 -18.92 23.91 12.71
C GLY A 842 -18.35 23.03 13.83
N ALA A 843 -17.98 21.77 13.53
CA ALA A 843 -17.37 20.88 14.50
C ALA A 843 -15.97 21.38 14.93
N ALA A 844 -15.53 20.94 16.12
CA ALA A 844 -14.24 21.32 16.66
C ALA A 844 -13.08 20.92 15.71
N PRO A 845 -12.05 21.76 15.56
CA PRO A 845 -10.91 21.47 14.68
C PRO A 845 -10.13 20.24 15.15
N GLU A 846 -9.58 19.47 14.21
CA GLU A 846 -8.76 18.30 14.51
C GLU A 846 -7.28 18.67 14.50
N CYS A 847 -6.61 18.57 15.65
CA CYS A 847 -5.16 18.67 15.73
C CYS A 847 -4.52 17.35 15.27
N ALA A 848 -3.94 17.33 14.06
CA ALA A 848 -3.31 16.14 13.49
C ALA A 848 -1.94 15.82 14.11
N THR A 849 -1.32 16.80 14.79
CA THR A 849 -0.03 16.67 15.47
C THR A 849 -0.13 16.47 16.98
N ALA A 850 -1.32 16.13 17.50
CA ALA A 850 -1.58 15.97 18.93
C ALA A 850 -0.75 14.87 19.63
N LEU A 851 -0.08 13.99 18.88
CA LEU A 851 0.83 12.98 19.45
C LEU A 851 2.10 13.60 20.07
N ALA A 852 2.54 14.77 19.59
CA ALA A 852 3.64 15.50 20.20
C ALA A 852 3.11 16.26 21.42
N LYS A 853 3.55 15.87 22.61
CA LYS A 853 3.01 16.39 23.87
C LYS A 853 3.34 17.88 24.07
N THR A 854 2.49 18.55 24.85
CA THR A 854 2.61 19.98 25.19
C THR A 854 2.38 20.27 26.67
N ASP A 855 1.98 19.27 27.45
CA ASP A 855 1.75 19.45 28.88
C ASP A 855 3.06 19.73 29.60
N TRP A 856 3.01 20.58 30.63
CA TRP A 856 4.19 21.05 31.36
C TRP A 856 5.11 19.91 31.82
N ASN A 857 4.52 18.83 32.36
CA ASN A 857 5.25 17.68 32.86
C ASN A 857 5.97 16.87 31.78
N ASP A 858 5.61 17.06 30.51
CA ASP A 858 6.25 16.39 29.38
C ASP A 858 7.28 17.28 28.67
N VAL A 859 7.39 18.56 29.05
CA VAL A 859 8.30 19.52 28.42
C VAL A 859 9.30 20.17 29.38
N ALA A 860 9.14 20.00 30.69
CA ALA A 860 10.04 20.52 31.71
C ALA A 860 10.85 19.39 32.36
N TYR A 861 12.17 19.58 32.42
CA TYR A 861 13.15 18.67 33.01
C TYR A 861 13.86 19.36 34.18
N TYR A 862 14.17 18.60 35.22
CA TYR A 862 14.84 19.09 36.43
C TYR A 862 16.07 18.22 36.70
N LEU A 863 17.25 18.82 36.71
CA LEU A 863 18.49 18.12 37.03
C LEU A 863 18.56 17.86 38.54
N LYS A 864 19.05 16.68 38.94
CA LYS A 864 19.28 16.40 40.36
C LYS A 864 20.49 17.22 40.84
N ASN A 865 20.28 18.11 41.79
CA ASN A 865 21.38 18.82 42.46
C ASN A 865 22.36 17.80 43.08
N GLN A 866 23.66 17.95 42.81
CA GLN A 866 24.74 17.17 43.42
C GLN A 866 25.01 17.52 44.90
N GLU A 867 24.09 18.21 45.59
CA GLU A 867 24.29 18.66 46.99
C GLU A 867 23.70 17.72 48.06
N GLU A 868 23.10 16.57 47.70
CA GLU A 868 22.53 15.62 48.67
C GLU A 868 23.39 14.35 48.93
N GLU A 869 24.68 14.33 48.54
CA GLU A 869 25.59 13.21 48.86
C GLU A 869 26.64 13.51 49.96
N GLU A 870 26.52 14.62 50.70
CA GLU A 870 27.28 14.84 51.94
C GLU A 870 26.34 15.18 53.13
N GLU A 871 25.60 14.18 53.64
CA GLU A 871 25.22 14.08 55.06
C GLU A 871 25.32 12.64 55.58
#